data_AF-A0A916ZC04-F1
#
_entry.id   AF-A0A916ZC04-F1
#
_cell.length_a   1.000
_cell.length_b   1.000
_cell.length_c   1.000
_cell.angle_alpha   90.00
_cell.angle_beta   90.00
_cell.angle_gamma   90.00
#
_symmetry.space_group_name_H-M   'P 1'
#
loop_
_entity.id
_entity.type
_entity.pdbx_description
1 polymer ?
#
loop_
_entity_poly.entity_id
_entity_poly.type
_entity_poly.pdbx_seq_one_letter_code
_entity_poly.pdbx_strand_id
1 'polypeptide(L)'
;MKKIELTKKVVSLAVAGSLSLSMLGAVNVAAGTTDAATDISGHWAEQNIQQWISQGLIEGYADGSFQPNKSVSRAEFMALVNRAFGFAETGGVSFKDLKETDWSYSDIQKAVKAGYIAGFQDGTIHPNAPITRQEIALIIERLLDLTPSAADADVFKDASVIPSWSKGAIGAVQAGGIMEGYADNSFKPANKATRAEAVVILEHSLKVKPAPVIFDKAGTFGPETGSETIKGDVAISVPGVTLQNTIIEGNLTFTDGIGEGDAVLNHVTVKGTTFVQGGGANSIHFADSVLLTIIVDKAAGTVRIVAEGTTTVTSVLMKTGATLEESQLTGAGFTDVLVSDLLPGDAVVSLLGTFNEVGVSSTKARIDILSGDIKQVNIQEHAGENTIHLGNEAKIVNIILNAAIKVIGGGSIETVETSKEALANSTFETQPGKTVDKQGAAVTPPVPQQPTYSGPTQEQVDQQAADLVTAMIAALPTKADLKIADEAAIGAANTAFNALSAAQKALVSADNQNKLTNAAARIVELQADKSAADAVMALITALPDSTAVTLDEQASVTAAKNAWDALTASQKALVVNQDKLTQALAKIDALHTAVNDVKELIAALPAPAVITLDNQAAVTAAKNALDALSAAQKALVTNQDKLTQAIAKVDALTAVANDVTALIAALPEPSAVTLDDQAAVKAAKNALDTLAASQKALVTNQDKLTQAIAKVEALIVAANDVTALIAALPAPAVITLDNQPAVTAAKNALDALSAAQKALVTNQDKLTQAIAKVDALTAVANDVTALIAALPEPANLTLAHKNTVNDANSAYEALSASQKTLVTNWSKLTNALARIVGLENQQAADAVIALIGGLPVPSNLTLSDEPSVTVANNAFNALTATQKALVANQDKLNDAIARLAELKAGKAAADIVTALIAALPSPPSLSDEPSVTAADNAYNELTTAQQALVTNHGKLTVAIDKIAELKADKAAADIVAAQIAALPEVEAIILADEAAVTAARSAYNNLTSAQQVLVTNLGKLVQSEARITQLHLPQSLTSKEIADLNFEDIYATQARGESYTIADTNFQSHPVSFTVSDGNVVINVNLNWDIPLNGFTKGQVVGSAVESFIQQYYNDHHLDLGTRTLAAMGFGDTFYIMTFATGTQATVTLGGGYSALFASNTFSGMNDVIKSRSFTVSDGTQTVTIYQDRIYATMDALVLDINGQLEDSSLGVVAEKVDASHFRLKPSASNGPVLTIGGEDKELFFSEFQMN
;
A
#
# COMPACT_ATOMS: atom_id res chain seq x y z
N MET A 1 -6.74 -4.31 -8.22
CA MET A 1 -6.98 -5.05 -6.96
C MET A 1 -6.35 -4.27 -5.81
N LYS A 2 -7.09 -4.15 -4.71
CA LYS A 2 -6.78 -3.47 -3.44
C LYS A 2 -5.36 -3.72 -2.90
N LYS A 3 -4.81 -2.74 -2.16
CA LYS A 3 -4.11 -3.00 -0.88
C LYS A 3 -3.95 -1.73 -0.02
N ILE A 4 -4.25 -1.88 1.29
CA ILE A 4 -3.60 -1.24 2.47
C ILE A 4 -4.04 0.24 2.73
N GLU A 5 -4.42 0.75 3.91
CA GLU A 5 -4.22 0.40 5.34
C GLU A 5 -5.23 1.12 6.30
N LEU A 6 -5.25 0.70 7.58
CA LEU A 6 -5.85 1.33 8.78
C LEU A 6 -5.32 2.78 9.01
N THR A 7 -5.99 3.73 9.69
CA THR A 7 -6.05 3.85 11.19
C THR A 7 -6.79 5.15 11.66
N LYS A 8 -7.78 5.01 12.57
CA LYS A 8 -8.27 5.85 13.71
C LYS A 8 -8.48 7.39 13.65
N LYS A 9 -9.65 7.81 14.19
CA LYS A 9 -10.00 8.83 15.23
C LYS A 9 -11.08 9.87 14.86
N VAL A 10 -12.06 9.92 15.78
CA VAL A 10 -13.18 10.83 16.06
C VAL A 10 -12.86 12.34 15.92
N VAL A 11 -13.85 13.16 15.51
CA VAL A 11 -14.36 14.41 16.18
C VAL A 11 -15.11 15.35 15.21
N SER A 12 -16.42 15.47 15.45
CA SER A 12 -17.22 16.70 15.65
C SER A 12 -17.42 17.77 14.56
N LEU A 13 -18.72 18.05 14.38
CA LEU A 13 -19.36 19.35 14.11
C LEU A 13 -18.65 20.53 14.81
N ALA A 14 -18.41 21.62 14.07
CA ALA A 14 -18.35 22.98 14.61
C ALA A 14 -18.60 24.01 13.49
N VAL A 15 -19.83 24.53 13.46
CA VAL A 15 -20.13 25.89 13.00
C VAL A 15 -19.67 26.82 14.12
N ALA A 16 -18.71 27.70 13.85
CA ALA A 16 -18.26 28.73 14.77
C ALA A 16 -19.04 30.02 14.52
N GLY A 17 -19.60 30.59 15.58
CA GLY A 17 -20.31 31.86 15.58
C GLY A 17 -20.71 32.23 17.01
N SER A 18 -19.71 32.41 17.87
CA SER A 18 -19.84 32.83 19.27
C SER A 18 -20.22 34.31 19.40
N LEU A 19 -21.21 34.62 20.23
CA LEU A 19 -21.32 35.88 20.98
C LEU A 19 -22.10 35.66 22.31
N SER A 20 -21.30 35.63 23.37
CA SER A 20 -21.49 35.95 24.80
C SER A 20 -22.86 36.38 25.39
N LEU A 21 -23.23 35.64 26.45
CA LEU A 21 -23.39 36.06 27.86
C LEU A 21 -24.50 37.05 28.31
N SER A 22 -25.27 36.58 29.32
CA SER A 22 -25.98 37.28 30.43
C SER A 22 -27.48 37.64 30.28
N MET A 23 -28.35 36.87 30.95
CA MET A 23 -29.09 37.31 32.16
C MET A 23 -29.98 36.19 32.73
N LEU A 24 -29.91 36.02 34.05
CA LEU A 24 -30.79 35.21 34.90
C LEU A 24 -32.22 35.77 34.93
N GLY A 25 -33.21 34.87 34.97
CA GLY A 25 -34.58 35.15 35.39
C GLY A 25 -35.34 33.85 35.62
N ALA A 26 -35.29 33.34 36.84
CA ALA A 26 -35.90 32.09 37.26
C ALA A 26 -37.43 32.10 37.11
N VAL A 27 -37.97 31.06 36.47
CA VAL A 27 -39.33 30.56 36.71
C VAL A 27 -39.22 29.05 36.94
N ASN A 28 -39.35 28.65 38.20
CA ASN A 28 -39.48 27.26 38.59
C ASN A 28 -40.84 26.73 38.11
N VAL A 29 -40.81 25.77 37.19
CA VAL A 29 -41.87 24.77 37.05
C VAL A 29 -41.20 23.41 37.18
N ALA A 30 -41.54 22.71 38.27
CA ALA A 30 -41.03 21.40 38.59
C ALA A 30 -41.43 20.40 37.50
N ALA A 31 -40.45 19.93 36.72
CA ALA A 31 -40.54 18.70 35.96
C ALA A 31 -39.56 17.71 36.58
N GLY A 32 -40.08 16.59 37.08
CA GLY A 32 -39.33 15.56 37.77
C GLY A 32 -38.17 15.05 36.92
N THR A 33 -37.02 14.93 37.56
CA THR A 33 -35.84 14.25 37.01
C THR A 33 -36.21 12.81 36.66
N THR A 34 -36.19 12.46 35.37
CA THR A 34 -36.12 11.06 34.94
C THR A 34 -34.75 10.54 35.36
N ASP A 35 -34.66 10.00 36.57
CA ASP A 35 -33.47 9.31 37.06
C ASP A 35 -33.16 8.16 36.10
N ALA A 36 -31.96 8.19 35.52
CA ALA A 36 -31.47 7.12 34.67
C ALA A 36 -31.51 5.80 35.46
N ALA A 37 -32.11 4.76 34.88
CA ALA A 37 -32.18 3.44 35.49
C ALA A 37 -30.77 2.99 35.91
N THR A 38 -30.53 2.83 37.20
CA THR A 38 -29.15 2.65 37.73
C THR A 38 -28.59 1.24 37.45
N ASP A 39 -29.45 0.29 37.12
CA ASP A 39 -29.13 -1.14 36.94
C ASP A 39 -28.77 -1.55 35.51
N ILE A 40 -28.72 -0.60 34.56
CA ILE A 40 -28.30 -0.85 33.17
C ILE A 40 -26.85 -0.45 32.88
N SER A 41 -26.16 0.22 33.81
CA SER A 41 -24.79 0.70 33.60
C SER A 41 -23.81 -0.45 33.41
N GLY A 42 -23.08 -0.46 32.28
CA GLY A 42 -22.16 -1.54 31.90
C GLY A 42 -22.85 -2.79 31.32
N HIS A 43 -24.18 -2.77 31.16
CA HIS A 43 -24.91 -3.86 30.51
C HIS A 43 -24.74 -3.80 28.99
N TRP A 44 -24.65 -4.95 28.32
CA TRP A 44 -24.42 -5.00 26.86
C TRP A 44 -25.52 -4.31 26.03
N ALA A 45 -26.74 -4.22 26.58
CA ALA A 45 -27.89 -3.57 25.96
C ALA A 45 -28.14 -2.13 26.48
N GLU A 46 -27.23 -1.55 27.26
CA GLU A 46 -27.40 -0.24 27.92
C GLU A 46 -27.87 0.84 26.94
N GLN A 47 -27.18 0.97 25.80
CA GLN A 47 -27.48 2.00 24.80
C GLN A 47 -28.87 1.85 24.19
N ASN A 48 -29.26 0.63 23.80
CA ASN A 48 -30.60 0.36 23.23
C ASN A 48 -31.70 0.65 24.24
N ILE A 49 -31.49 0.27 25.51
CA ILE A 49 -32.44 0.52 26.58
C ILE A 49 -32.58 2.03 26.83
N GLN A 50 -31.48 2.78 26.92
CA GLN A 50 -31.51 4.24 27.09
C GLN A 50 -32.25 4.94 25.95
N GLN A 51 -32.04 4.49 24.71
CA GLN A 51 -32.74 5.03 23.53
C GLN A 51 -34.25 4.77 23.61
N TRP A 52 -34.68 3.56 23.97
CA TRP A 52 -36.11 3.26 24.08
C TRP A 52 -36.80 3.99 25.23
N ILE A 53 -36.08 4.24 26.33
CA ILE A 53 -36.57 5.07 27.44
C ILE A 53 -36.73 6.53 26.98
N SER A 54 -35.75 7.09 26.27
CA SER A 54 -35.83 8.49 25.80
C SER A 54 -36.91 8.72 24.74
N GLN A 55 -37.26 7.69 23.97
CA GLN A 55 -38.36 7.71 23.01
C GLN A 55 -39.75 7.42 23.64
N GLY A 56 -39.82 7.11 24.94
CA GLY A 56 -41.07 6.72 25.59
C GLY A 56 -41.64 5.37 25.14
N LEU A 57 -40.83 4.53 24.48
CA LEU A 57 -41.25 3.21 23.98
C LEU A 57 -41.26 2.15 25.08
N ILE A 58 -40.50 2.37 26.14
CA ILE A 58 -40.47 1.50 27.32
C ILE A 58 -40.20 2.33 28.56
N GLU A 59 -40.84 1.93 29.66
CA GLU A 59 -40.59 2.51 30.97
C GLU A 59 -39.91 1.47 31.88
N GLY A 60 -39.11 1.97 32.81
CA GLY A 60 -38.62 1.18 33.94
C GLY A 60 -39.75 0.83 34.92
N TYR A 61 -39.43 0.06 35.94
CA TYR A 61 -40.35 -0.20 37.04
C TYR A 61 -40.44 1.03 37.96
N ALA A 62 -41.53 1.13 38.71
CA ALA A 62 -41.78 2.24 39.63
C ALA A 62 -40.71 2.40 40.74
N ASP A 63 -39.87 1.39 40.94
CA ASP A 63 -38.73 1.41 41.88
C ASP A 63 -37.44 2.03 41.28
N GLY A 64 -37.49 2.51 40.04
CA GLY A 64 -36.36 3.12 39.33
C GLY A 64 -35.43 2.13 38.63
N SER A 65 -35.74 0.82 38.65
CA SER A 65 -34.96 -0.21 37.94
C SER A 65 -35.53 -0.53 36.56
N PHE A 66 -34.69 -0.95 35.61
CA PHE A 66 -35.15 -1.46 34.31
C PHE A 66 -35.28 -3.00 34.28
N GLN A 67 -34.49 -3.70 35.11
CA GLN A 67 -34.39 -5.15 35.23
C GLN A 67 -34.04 -5.83 33.88
N PRO A 68 -32.91 -5.48 33.24
CA PRO A 68 -32.60 -5.90 31.86
C PRO A 68 -32.55 -7.43 31.68
N ASN A 69 -32.18 -8.17 32.72
CA ASN A 69 -32.04 -9.63 32.69
C ASN A 69 -33.32 -10.40 33.11
N LYS A 70 -34.39 -9.70 33.48
CA LYS A 70 -35.67 -10.34 33.81
C LYS A 70 -36.34 -10.86 32.55
N SER A 71 -36.93 -12.06 32.60
CA SER A 71 -37.68 -12.60 31.46
C SER A 71 -38.93 -11.77 31.18
N VAL A 72 -39.21 -11.53 29.91
CA VAL A 72 -40.42 -10.80 29.47
C VAL A 72 -41.58 -11.78 29.25
N SER A 73 -42.78 -11.41 29.70
CA SER A 73 -43.99 -12.18 29.40
C SER A 73 -44.48 -11.97 27.96
N ARG A 74 -45.31 -12.88 27.46
CA ARG A 74 -45.90 -12.78 26.12
C ARG A 74 -46.72 -11.48 25.96
N ALA A 75 -47.53 -11.11 26.96
CA ALA A 75 -48.32 -9.88 26.93
C ALA A 75 -47.44 -8.63 26.98
N GLU A 76 -46.41 -8.59 27.82
CA GLU A 76 -45.46 -7.47 27.84
C GLU A 76 -44.73 -7.33 26.49
N PHE A 77 -44.32 -8.43 25.86
CA PHE A 77 -43.71 -8.39 24.54
C PHE A 77 -44.66 -7.82 23.49
N MET A 78 -45.94 -8.23 23.49
CA MET A 78 -46.95 -7.68 22.57
C MET A 78 -47.20 -6.18 22.80
N ALA A 79 -47.25 -5.72 24.05
CA ALA A 79 -47.40 -4.30 24.36
C ALA A 79 -46.19 -3.49 23.86
N LEU A 80 -44.96 -4.04 23.96
CA LEU A 80 -43.76 -3.44 23.38
C LEU A 80 -43.83 -3.38 21.85
N VAL A 81 -44.28 -4.46 21.19
CA VAL A 81 -44.49 -4.49 19.73
C VAL A 81 -45.51 -3.42 19.32
N ASN A 82 -46.68 -3.36 19.96
CA ASN A 82 -47.71 -2.37 19.63
C ASN A 82 -47.21 -0.94 19.76
N ARG A 83 -46.46 -0.63 20.84
CA ARG A 83 -45.93 0.71 21.05
C ARG A 83 -44.83 1.05 20.05
N ALA A 84 -43.91 0.11 19.79
CA ALA A 84 -42.81 0.29 18.85
C ALA A 84 -43.30 0.43 17.39
N PHE A 85 -44.32 -0.34 17.00
CA PHE A 85 -44.83 -0.38 15.62
C PHE A 85 -46.09 0.48 15.38
N GLY A 86 -46.61 1.13 16.42
CA GLY A 86 -47.72 2.10 16.33
C GLY A 86 -49.11 1.48 16.13
N PHE A 87 -49.31 0.20 16.48
CA PHE A 87 -50.62 -0.45 16.31
C PHE A 87 -51.64 0.10 17.30
N ALA A 88 -52.69 0.74 16.79
CA ALA A 88 -53.75 1.35 17.59
C ALA A 88 -55.12 0.66 17.41
N GLU A 89 -55.37 0.05 16.25
CA GLU A 89 -56.66 -0.57 15.93
C GLU A 89 -56.91 -1.84 16.76
N THR A 90 -58.15 -2.02 17.23
CA THR A 90 -58.55 -3.20 17.99
C THR A 90 -59.42 -4.13 17.15
N GLY A 91 -59.19 -5.44 17.28
CA GLY A 91 -60.01 -6.49 16.68
C GLY A 91 -60.86 -7.23 17.72
N GLY A 92 -61.87 -7.96 17.26
CA GLY A 92 -62.58 -8.90 18.12
C GLY A 92 -61.67 -10.07 18.51
N VAL A 93 -61.52 -10.34 19.81
CA VAL A 93 -60.74 -11.47 20.33
C VAL A 93 -61.57 -12.30 21.31
N SER A 94 -61.33 -13.61 21.33
CA SER A 94 -61.96 -14.53 22.29
C SER A 94 -60.97 -15.64 22.64
N PHE A 95 -60.24 -15.47 23.75
CA PHE A 95 -59.31 -16.48 24.29
C PHE A 95 -59.76 -16.89 25.70
N LYS A 96 -59.60 -18.17 26.05
CA LYS A 96 -60.07 -18.73 27.33
C LYS A 96 -59.39 -18.12 28.56
N ASP A 97 -58.17 -17.64 28.40
CA ASP A 97 -57.29 -17.12 29.46
C ASP A 97 -57.11 -15.59 29.38
N LEU A 98 -58.04 -14.89 28.74
CA LEU A 98 -58.02 -13.43 28.59
C LEU A 98 -59.42 -12.83 28.90
N LYS A 99 -59.46 -11.85 29.80
CA LYS A 99 -60.69 -11.13 30.21
C LYS A 99 -60.61 -9.66 29.82
N GLU A 100 -61.75 -9.03 29.54
CA GLU A 100 -61.85 -7.59 29.21
C GLU A 100 -61.22 -6.67 30.29
N THR A 101 -61.19 -7.12 31.54
CA THR A 101 -60.58 -6.40 32.67
C THR A 101 -59.07 -6.56 32.78
N ASP A 102 -58.45 -7.46 32.01
CA ASP A 102 -57.01 -7.67 32.05
C ASP A 102 -56.30 -6.49 31.39
N TRP A 103 -55.21 -6.01 31.99
CA TRP A 103 -54.46 -4.86 31.48
C TRP A 103 -53.98 -5.06 30.03
N SER A 104 -53.67 -6.30 29.65
CA SER A 104 -53.19 -6.66 28.32
C SER A 104 -54.30 -6.89 27.30
N TYR A 105 -55.58 -6.75 27.68
CA TYR A 105 -56.71 -7.05 26.80
C TYR A 105 -56.65 -6.25 25.50
N SER A 106 -56.53 -4.93 25.62
CA SER A 106 -56.44 -4.01 24.48
C SER A 106 -55.20 -4.29 23.62
N ASP A 107 -54.05 -4.57 24.24
CA ASP A 107 -52.82 -4.87 23.51
C ASP A 107 -52.90 -6.18 22.72
N ILE A 108 -53.58 -7.18 23.26
CA ILE A 108 -53.81 -8.44 22.54
C ILE A 108 -54.83 -8.25 21.40
N GLN A 109 -55.85 -7.40 21.59
CA GLN A 109 -56.78 -7.03 20.50
C GLN A 109 -56.05 -6.37 19.33
N LYS A 110 -55.10 -5.48 19.63
CA LYS A 110 -54.25 -4.83 18.63
C LYS A 110 -53.34 -5.84 17.94
N ALA A 111 -52.71 -6.71 18.72
CA ALA A 111 -51.81 -7.74 18.20
C ALA A 111 -52.51 -8.71 17.22
N VAL A 112 -53.74 -9.12 17.54
CA VAL A 112 -54.54 -10.00 16.68
C VAL A 112 -55.03 -9.26 15.44
N LYS A 113 -55.48 -8.00 15.59
CA LYS A 113 -55.89 -7.15 14.45
C LYS A 113 -54.74 -6.89 13.49
N ALA A 114 -53.53 -6.70 14.02
CA ALA A 114 -52.29 -6.53 13.27
C ALA A 114 -51.76 -7.84 12.66
N GLY A 115 -52.35 -9.00 13.00
CA GLY A 115 -52.06 -10.28 12.35
C GLY A 115 -50.77 -10.98 12.78
N TYR A 116 -49.93 -10.36 13.62
CA TYR A 116 -48.67 -10.99 14.05
C TYR A 116 -48.87 -12.05 15.15
N ILE A 117 -50.08 -12.18 15.71
CA ILE A 117 -50.41 -13.23 16.67
C ILE A 117 -51.81 -13.83 16.45
N ALA A 118 -51.94 -15.15 16.65
CA ALA A 118 -53.19 -15.89 16.45
C ALA A 118 -53.61 -16.76 17.66
N GLY A 119 -52.82 -16.78 18.74
CA GLY A 119 -53.03 -17.71 19.87
C GLY A 119 -52.59 -19.14 19.58
N PHE A 120 -52.81 -20.02 20.56
CA PHE A 120 -52.52 -21.45 20.47
C PHE A 120 -53.76 -22.24 20.02
N GLN A 121 -53.53 -23.43 19.47
CA GLN A 121 -54.60 -24.30 18.96
C GLN A 121 -55.65 -24.71 20.01
N ASP A 122 -55.32 -24.61 21.31
CA ASP A 122 -56.22 -24.92 22.41
C ASP A 122 -57.18 -23.76 22.78
N GLY A 123 -57.07 -22.62 22.09
CA GLY A 123 -57.87 -21.42 22.30
C GLY A 123 -57.35 -20.50 23.41
N THR A 124 -56.07 -20.60 23.77
CA THR A 124 -55.41 -19.75 24.77
C THR A 124 -54.35 -18.83 24.14
N ILE A 125 -53.92 -17.79 24.88
CA ILE A 125 -52.86 -16.84 24.45
C ILE A 125 -51.65 -16.80 25.40
N HIS A 126 -51.80 -17.34 26.61
CA HIS A 126 -50.82 -17.41 27.70
C HIS A 126 -50.16 -16.05 28.02
N PRO A 127 -50.94 -15.02 28.36
CA PRO A 127 -50.45 -13.63 28.41
C PRO A 127 -49.32 -13.44 29.44
N ASN A 128 -49.40 -14.11 30.58
CA ASN A 128 -48.44 -13.98 31.69
C ASN A 128 -47.24 -14.94 31.60
N ALA A 129 -47.19 -15.85 30.63
CA ALA A 129 -46.10 -16.81 30.51
C ALA A 129 -44.83 -16.14 29.93
N PRO A 130 -43.62 -16.45 30.43
CA PRO A 130 -42.38 -15.98 29.82
C PRO A 130 -42.22 -16.48 28.38
N ILE A 131 -41.99 -15.56 27.45
CA ILE A 131 -41.88 -15.88 26.03
C ILE A 131 -40.49 -16.48 25.70
N THR A 132 -40.46 -17.48 24.83
CA THR A 132 -39.23 -18.11 24.36
C THR A 132 -38.66 -17.41 23.13
N ARG A 133 -37.35 -17.54 22.90
CA ARG A 133 -36.68 -16.99 21.71
C ARG A 133 -37.28 -17.50 20.39
N GLN A 134 -37.67 -18.77 20.32
CA GLN A 134 -38.31 -19.32 19.11
C GLN A 134 -39.74 -18.80 18.88
N GLU A 135 -40.47 -18.45 19.95
CA GLU A 135 -41.79 -17.80 19.82
C GLU A 135 -41.64 -16.35 19.36
N ILE A 136 -40.62 -15.64 19.87
CA ILE A 136 -40.29 -14.29 19.36
C ILE A 136 -39.95 -14.37 17.88
N ALA A 137 -39.11 -15.32 17.45
CA ALA A 137 -38.77 -15.48 16.03
C ALA A 137 -40.01 -15.65 15.14
N LEU A 138 -40.99 -16.44 15.58
CA LEU A 138 -42.25 -16.62 14.85
C LEU A 138 -43.13 -15.36 14.86
N ILE A 139 -43.15 -14.59 15.95
CA ILE A 139 -43.87 -13.32 16.01
C ILE A 139 -43.23 -12.30 15.08
N ILE A 140 -41.90 -12.16 15.09
CA ILE A 140 -41.17 -11.21 14.26
C ILE A 140 -41.28 -11.58 12.78
N GLU A 141 -41.20 -12.87 12.44
CA GLU A 141 -41.40 -13.36 11.07
C GLU A 141 -42.77 -12.93 10.54
N ARG A 142 -43.85 -13.10 11.31
CA ARG A 142 -45.20 -12.65 10.92
C ARG A 142 -45.36 -11.14 10.92
N LEU A 143 -44.80 -10.47 11.92
CA LEU A 143 -44.86 -9.02 12.08
C LEU A 143 -44.22 -8.29 10.89
N LEU A 144 -43.16 -8.86 10.32
CA LEU A 144 -42.38 -8.28 9.23
C LEU A 144 -42.57 -8.99 7.88
N ASP A 145 -43.47 -9.97 7.78
CA ASP A 145 -43.71 -10.79 6.57
C ASP A 145 -42.40 -11.38 5.99
N LEU A 146 -41.52 -11.90 6.86
CA LEU A 146 -40.22 -12.46 6.46
C LEU A 146 -40.40 -13.81 5.79
N THR A 147 -39.63 -14.09 4.73
CA THR A 147 -39.67 -15.40 4.07
C THR A 147 -39.06 -16.49 4.96
N PRO A 148 -39.81 -17.52 5.38
CA PRO A 148 -39.27 -18.60 6.21
C PRO A 148 -38.16 -19.38 5.50
N SER A 149 -37.03 -19.59 6.18
CA SER A 149 -35.88 -20.33 5.63
C SER A 149 -35.34 -21.33 6.64
N ALA A 150 -35.66 -22.61 6.46
CA ALA A 150 -35.15 -23.65 7.36
C ALA A 150 -33.64 -23.89 7.20
N ALA A 151 -33.09 -23.61 6.01
CA ALA A 151 -31.67 -23.79 5.70
C ALA A 151 -30.80 -22.76 6.45
N ASP A 152 -31.26 -21.52 6.57
CA ASP A 152 -30.51 -20.46 7.27
C ASP A 152 -30.43 -20.70 8.79
N ALA A 153 -31.30 -21.55 9.34
CA ALA A 153 -31.21 -21.98 10.74
C ALA A 153 -30.11 -23.04 10.98
N ASP A 154 -29.58 -23.70 9.94
CA ASP A 154 -28.56 -24.75 10.08
C ASP A 154 -27.17 -24.20 10.43
N VAL A 155 -27.00 -22.88 10.44
CA VAL A 155 -25.78 -22.21 10.92
C VAL A 155 -25.55 -22.40 12.42
N PHE A 156 -26.61 -22.68 13.19
CA PHE A 156 -26.55 -22.81 14.64
C PHE A 156 -26.16 -24.22 15.07
N LYS A 157 -25.31 -24.30 16.10
CA LYS A 157 -24.81 -25.56 16.67
C LYS A 157 -25.95 -26.47 17.19
N ASP A 158 -27.04 -25.87 17.66
CA ASP A 158 -28.22 -26.56 18.19
C ASP A 158 -29.36 -26.69 17.16
N ALA A 159 -29.08 -26.51 15.87
CA ALA A 159 -30.08 -26.63 14.80
C ALA A 159 -30.83 -27.97 14.79
N SER A 160 -30.20 -29.05 15.26
CA SER A 160 -30.81 -30.38 15.35
C SER A 160 -31.89 -30.51 16.44
N VAL A 161 -31.93 -29.61 17.42
CA VAL A 161 -32.95 -29.59 18.48
C VAL A 161 -33.99 -28.48 18.29
N ILE A 162 -33.90 -27.71 17.20
CA ILE A 162 -34.91 -26.72 16.82
C ILE A 162 -36.15 -27.44 16.26
N PRO A 163 -37.34 -27.25 16.86
CA PRO A 163 -38.58 -27.82 16.33
C PRO A 163 -38.90 -27.34 14.91
N SER A 164 -39.48 -28.21 14.08
CA SER A 164 -39.80 -27.89 12.68
C SER A 164 -40.72 -26.67 12.52
N TRP A 165 -41.62 -26.42 13.48
CA TRP A 165 -42.57 -25.30 13.44
C TRP A 165 -41.90 -23.93 13.62
N SER A 166 -40.76 -23.86 14.31
CA SER A 166 -40.02 -22.61 14.53
C SER A 166 -38.78 -22.48 13.64
N LYS A 167 -38.30 -23.58 13.05
CA LYS A 167 -37.05 -23.59 12.30
C LYS A 167 -37.01 -22.61 11.13
N GLY A 168 -38.10 -22.52 10.35
CA GLY A 168 -38.19 -21.57 9.24
C GLY A 168 -38.17 -20.11 9.71
N ALA A 169 -38.89 -19.79 10.78
CA ALA A 169 -38.92 -18.46 11.36
C ALA A 169 -37.56 -18.07 11.98
N ILE A 170 -36.89 -19.02 12.65
CA ILE A 170 -35.54 -18.81 13.22
C ILE A 170 -34.53 -18.49 12.11
N GLY A 171 -34.55 -19.23 11.00
CA GLY A 171 -33.66 -18.91 9.89
C GLY A 171 -34.02 -17.59 9.21
N ALA A 172 -35.30 -17.21 9.15
CA ALA A 172 -35.72 -15.91 8.61
C ALA A 172 -35.19 -14.73 9.44
N VAL A 173 -35.31 -14.78 10.78
CA VAL A 173 -34.78 -13.72 11.66
C VAL A 173 -33.26 -13.70 11.71
N GLN A 174 -32.60 -14.85 11.49
CA GLN A 174 -31.14 -14.92 11.35
C GLN A 174 -30.68 -14.32 10.01
N ALA A 175 -31.33 -14.67 8.90
CA ALA A 175 -31.04 -14.11 7.58
C ALA A 175 -31.28 -12.60 7.52
N GLY A 176 -32.31 -12.12 8.24
CA GLY A 176 -32.60 -10.69 8.40
C GLY A 176 -31.68 -9.95 9.38
N GLY A 177 -30.75 -10.64 10.06
CA GLY A 177 -29.88 -10.03 11.08
C GLY A 177 -30.62 -9.50 12.32
N ILE A 178 -31.85 -9.97 12.55
CA ILE A 178 -32.72 -9.49 13.63
C ILE A 178 -32.41 -10.22 14.95
N MET A 179 -32.25 -11.55 14.88
CA MET A 179 -31.89 -12.38 16.02
C MET A 179 -30.64 -13.20 15.68
N GLU A 180 -29.55 -12.91 16.38
CA GLU A 180 -28.31 -13.69 16.30
C GLU A 180 -28.27 -14.80 17.37
N GLY A 181 -27.40 -15.79 17.14
CA GLY A 181 -27.06 -16.81 18.13
C GLY A 181 -26.22 -16.25 19.29
N TYR A 182 -26.09 -17.02 20.36
CA TYR A 182 -25.18 -16.70 21.45
C TYR A 182 -23.72 -16.89 21.04
N ALA A 183 -22.78 -16.38 21.84
CA ALA A 183 -21.34 -16.48 21.58
C ALA A 183 -20.81 -17.93 21.42
N ASP A 184 -21.56 -18.94 21.90
CA ASP A 184 -21.27 -20.37 21.71
C ASP A 184 -21.80 -20.94 20.37
N ASN A 185 -22.30 -20.06 19.49
CA ASN A 185 -22.95 -20.33 18.21
C ASN A 185 -24.24 -21.16 18.30
N SER A 186 -24.95 -21.14 19.43
CA SER A 186 -26.27 -21.75 19.58
C SER A 186 -27.39 -20.70 19.58
N PHE A 187 -28.59 -21.03 19.08
CA PHE A 187 -29.74 -20.15 19.10
C PHE A 187 -30.53 -20.22 20.43
N LYS A 188 -30.49 -21.39 21.09
CA LYS A 188 -31.21 -21.73 22.32
C LYS A 188 -32.72 -21.49 22.18
N PRO A 189 -33.42 -22.21 21.28
CA PRO A 189 -34.80 -21.91 20.89
C PRO A 189 -35.79 -21.89 22.07
N ALA A 190 -35.58 -22.76 23.07
CA ALA A 190 -36.46 -22.86 24.24
C ALA A 190 -36.11 -21.88 25.39
N ASN A 191 -35.01 -21.12 25.29
CA ASN A 191 -34.64 -20.17 26.32
C ASN A 191 -35.66 -19.03 26.42
N LYS A 192 -35.91 -18.56 27.65
CA LYS A 192 -36.77 -17.41 27.91
C LYS A 192 -36.02 -16.13 27.57
N ALA A 193 -36.65 -15.26 26.78
CA ALA A 193 -36.04 -14.00 26.38
C ALA A 193 -36.09 -12.99 27.53
N THR A 194 -34.99 -12.27 27.74
CA THR A 194 -34.92 -11.17 28.73
C THR A 194 -35.54 -9.88 28.17
N ARG A 195 -35.85 -8.92 29.05
CA ARG A 195 -36.30 -7.58 28.67
C ARG A 195 -35.27 -6.88 27.77
N ALA A 196 -33.98 -7.03 28.07
CA ALA A 196 -32.90 -6.49 27.23
C ALA A 196 -32.86 -7.14 25.84
N GLU A 197 -32.99 -8.47 25.76
CA GLU A 197 -33.08 -9.16 24.47
C GLU A 197 -34.31 -8.70 23.67
N ALA A 198 -35.47 -8.56 24.32
CA ALA A 198 -36.69 -8.09 23.67
C ALA A 198 -36.53 -6.68 23.07
N VAL A 199 -35.92 -5.74 23.80
CA VAL A 199 -35.64 -4.38 23.30
C VAL A 199 -34.70 -4.43 22.10
N VAL A 200 -33.62 -5.20 22.17
CA VAL A 200 -32.63 -5.26 21.08
C VAL A 200 -33.22 -5.94 19.84
N ILE A 201 -33.98 -7.01 20.02
CA ILE A 201 -34.66 -7.70 18.91
C ILE A 201 -35.66 -6.77 18.23
N LEU A 202 -36.47 -6.04 19.00
CA LEU A 202 -37.44 -5.11 18.42
C LEU A 202 -36.77 -3.90 17.79
N GLU A 203 -35.68 -3.38 18.36
CA GLU A 203 -34.87 -2.33 17.73
C GLU A 203 -34.32 -2.80 16.37
N HIS A 204 -33.82 -4.03 16.29
CA HIS A 204 -33.41 -4.61 15.01
C HIS A 204 -34.60 -4.83 14.08
N SER A 205 -35.74 -5.24 14.60
CA SER A 205 -36.98 -5.41 13.82
C SER A 205 -37.47 -4.09 13.22
N LEU A 206 -37.37 -2.98 13.97
CA LEU A 206 -37.72 -1.64 13.49
C LEU A 206 -36.80 -1.17 12.37
N LYS A 207 -35.54 -1.61 12.36
CA LYS A 207 -34.59 -1.36 11.26
C LYS A 207 -34.92 -2.19 10.01
N VAL A 208 -35.77 -3.20 10.13
CA VAL A 208 -36.21 -4.08 9.04
C VAL A 208 -37.64 -3.75 8.56
N LYS A 209 -38.46 -3.00 9.32
CA LYS A 209 -39.76 -2.47 8.84
C LYS A 209 -39.51 -1.67 7.54
N PRO A 210 -40.31 -1.88 6.47
CA PRO A 210 -40.23 -1.00 5.31
C PRO A 210 -40.48 0.43 5.78
N ALA A 211 -39.51 1.32 5.56
CA ALA A 211 -39.69 2.73 5.85
C ALA A 211 -40.97 3.21 5.14
N PRO A 212 -41.76 4.11 5.77
CA PRO A 212 -42.89 4.70 5.07
C PRO A 212 -42.41 5.26 3.74
N VAL A 213 -43.18 5.01 2.69
CA VAL A 213 -42.88 5.60 1.39
C VAL A 213 -43.24 7.08 1.51
N ILE A 214 -42.22 7.92 1.67
CA ILE A 214 -42.38 9.35 1.80
C ILE A 214 -42.23 9.98 0.42
N PHE A 215 -43.29 10.63 -0.05
CA PHE A 215 -43.25 11.52 -1.19
C PHE A 215 -42.93 12.93 -0.70
N ASP A 216 -41.63 13.21 -0.63
CA ASP A 216 -41.04 14.47 -0.16
C ASP A 216 -40.69 15.45 -1.28
N LYS A 217 -41.07 15.11 -2.52
CA LYS A 217 -40.90 15.96 -3.71
C LYS A 217 -42.18 15.97 -4.54
N ALA A 218 -42.52 17.13 -5.08
CA ALA A 218 -43.61 17.27 -6.04
C ALA A 218 -43.39 16.36 -7.26
N GLY A 219 -44.47 15.84 -7.83
CA GLY A 219 -44.43 14.93 -8.98
C GLY A 219 -45.56 13.91 -8.99
N THR A 220 -45.62 13.11 -10.05
CA THR A 220 -46.57 12.00 -10.20
C THR A 220 -45.89 10.68 -9.86
N PHE A 221 -46.53 9.88 -9.01
CA PHE A 221 -46.00 8.63 -8.47
C PHE A 221 -46.99 7.50 -8.66
N GLY A 222 -46.49 6.28 -8.84
CA GLY A 222 -47.27 5.11 -9.26
C GLY A 222 -47.32 4.97 -10.78
N PRO A 223 -47.75 3.80 -11.30
CA PRO A 223 -47.64 3.48 -12.71
C PRO A 223 -48.60 4.29 -13.58
N GLU A 224 -48.25 4.54 -14.85
CA GLU A 224 -49.17 5.17 -15.81
C GLU A 224 -50.35 4.26 -16.18
N THR A 225 -50.14 2.93 -16.17
CA THR A 225 -51.17 1.91 -16.43
C THR A 225 -50.98 0.70 -15.52
N GLY A 226 -52.07 -0.01 -15.21
CA GLY A 226 -52.05 -1.13 -14.26
C GLY A 226 -52.19 -0.63 -12.82
N SER A 227 -51.77 -1.44 -11.84
CA SER A 227 -51.76 -1.01 -10.44
C SER A 227 -50.54 -1.53 -9.70
N GLU A 228 -49.94 -0.66 -8.88
CA GLU A 228 -48.84 -0.99 -7.98
C GLU A 228 -49.37 -1.16 -6.54
N THR A 229 -48.83 -2.10 -5.78
CA THR A 229 -49.19 -2.29 -4.36
C THR A 229 -48.05 -1.85 -3.45
N ILE A 230 -48.31 -0.86 -2.61
CA ILE A 230 -47.43 -0.45 -1.52
C ILE A 230 -47.90 -1.17 -0.25
N LYS A 231 -47.08 -2.12 0.23
CA LYS A 231 -47.38 -2.93 1.43
C LYS A 231 -47.39 -2.13 2.74
N GLY A 232 -46.67 -0.99 2.79
CA GLY A 232 -46.46 -0.20 3.99
C GLY A 232 -47.26 1.11 4.04
N ASP A 233 -46.94 1.93 5.03
CA ASP A 233 -47.51 3.28 5.18
C ASP A 233 -46.95 4.24 4.11
N VAL A 234 -47.77 5.19 3.70
CA VAL A 234 -47.42 6.24 2.74
C VAL A 234 -47.59 7.61 3.38
N ALA A 235 -46.61 8.48 3.18
CA ALA A 235 -46.70 9.87 3.60
C ALA A 235 -46.48 10.79 2.39
N ILE A 236 -47.41 11.70 2.16
CA ILE A 236 -47.26 12.81 1.21
C ILE A 236 -46.89 14.02 2.03
N SER A 237 -45.67 14.51 1.87
CA SER A 237 -45.10 15.51 2.79
C SER A 237 -44.76 16.85 2.17
N VAL A 238 -45.02 17.05 0.88
CA VAL A 238 -44.84 18.32 0.18
C VAL A 238 -45.98 18.54 -0.81
N PRO A 239 -46.24 19.79 -1.22
CA PRO A 239 -47.27 20.07 -2.22
C PRO A 239 -46.88 19.61 -3.63
N GLY A 240 -47.87 19.49 -4.51
CA GLY A 240 -47.71 19.11 -5.92
C GLY A 240 -47.49 17.61 -6.15
N VAL A 241 -47.84 16.76 -5.18
CA VAL A 241 -47.74 15.30 -5.31
C VAL A 241 -49.04 14.73 -5.88
N THR A 242 -48.93 13.96 -6.96
CA THR A 242 -50.01 13.13 -7.50
C THR A 242 -49.64 11.67 -7.29
N LEU A 243 -50.38 10.93 -6.48
CA LEU A 243 -50.25 9.47 -6.38
C LEU A 243 -51.33 8.83 -7.23
N GLN A 244 -50.95 7.92 -8.13
CA GLN A 244 -51.89 7.31 -9.06
C GLN A 244 -51.77 5.79 -9.15
N ASN A 245 -52.87 5.13 -9.54
CA ASN A 245 -52.91 3.69 -9.85
C ASN A 245 -52.29 2.81 -8.75
N THR A 246 -52.50 3.17 -7.48
CA THR A 246 -51.78 2.56 -6.36
C THR A 246 -52.75 1.95 -5.36
N ILE A 247 -52.46 0.74 -4.89
CA ILE A 247 -53.11 0.11 -3.73
C ILE A 247 -52.17 0.28 -2.53
N ILE A 248 -52.62 1.02 -1.53
CA ILE A 248 -51.91 1.20 -0.26
C ILE A 248 -52.53 0.24 0.75
N GLU A 249 -51.75 -0.72 1.24
CA GLU A 249 -52.22 -1.66 2.27
C GLU A 249 -52.15 -1.07 3.68
N GLY A 250 -51.22 -0.11 3.91
CA GLY A 250 -51.07 0.64 5.16
C GLY A 250 -51.88 1.93 5.22
N ASN A 251 -51.47 2.83 6.12
CA ASN A 251 -52.08 4.15 6.25
C ASN A 251 -51.55 5.14 5.21
N LEU A 252 -52.36 6.15 4.90
CA LEU A 252 -51.96 7.29 4.08
C LEU A 252 -52.00 8.57 4.92
N THR A 253 -50.92 9.34 4.95
CA THR A 253 -50.89 10.62 5.64
C THR A 253 -50.52 11.75 4.68
N PHE A 254 -51.42 12.72 4.54
CA PHE A 254 -51.12 14.05 4.00
C PHE A 254 -50.58 14.91 5.14
N THR A 255 -49.26 15.00 5.26
CA THR A 255 -48.61 15.59 6.44
C THR A 255 -48.67 17.12 6.41
N ASP A 256 -48.39 17.74 7.56
CA ASP A 256 -48.26 19.20 7.70
C ASP A 256 -47.25 19.83 6.72
N GLY A 257 -46.30 19.05 6.19
CA GLY A 257 -45.28 19.52 5.25
C GLY A 257 -45.85 19.99 3.90
N ILE A 258 -47.08 19.60 3.55
CA ILE A 258 -47.81 20.14 2.39
C ILE A 258 -48.12 21.63 2.58
N GLY A 259 -48.26 22.09 3.83
CA GLY A 259 -48.64 23.47 4.15
C GLY A 259 -50.00 23.84 3.55
N GLU A 260 -50.02 24.90 2.75
CA GLU A 260 -51.22 25.39 2.05
C GLU A 260 -51.33 24.93 0.59
N GLY A 261 -50.39 24.09 0.10
CA GLY A 261 -50.42 23.59 -1.27
C GLY A 261 -51.34 22.38 -1.47
N ASP A 262 -51.24 21.72 -2.61
CA ASP A 262 -52.15 20.67 -3.07
C ASP A 262 -51.51 19.28 -3.18
N ALA A 263 -52.36 18.25 -3.23
CA ALA A 263 -51.98 16.88 -3.54
C ALA A 263 -53.17 16.15 -4.17
N VAL A 264 -52.89 15.14 -4.98
CA VAL A 264 -53.90 14.43 -5.77
C VAL A 264 -53.75 12.92 -5.59
N LEU A 265 -54.86 12.22 -5.38
CA LEU A 265 -54.98 10.78 -5.58
C LEU A 265 -55.76 10.53 -6.86
N ASN A 266 -55.23 9.70 -7.74
CA ASN A 266 -55.87 9.34 -9.01
C ASN A 266 -55.92 7.82 -9.19
N HIS A 267 -57.09 7.20 -9.09
CA HIS A 267 -57.21 5.73 -9.14
C HIS A 267 -56.43 5.01 -8.02
N VAL A 268 -56.51 5.55 -6.79
CA VAL A 268 -55.83 4.99 -5.61
C VAL A 268 -56.82 4.27 -4.71
N THR A 269 -56.44 3.10 -4.20
CA THR A 269 -57.19 2.39 -3.15
C THR A 269 -56.39 2.42 -1.85
N VAL A 270 -56.96 3.00 -0.80
CA VAL A 270 -56.35 3.00 0.54
C VAL A 270 -57.12 2.04 1.44
N LYS A 271 -56.47 0.95 1.86
CA LYS A 271 -57.07 -0.04 2.79
C LYS A 271 -57.01 0.41 4.26
N GLY A 272 -56.05 1.27 4.61
CA GLY A 272 -55.90 1.84 5.94
C GLY A 272 -56.67 3.15 6.16
N THR A 273 -56.31 3.88 7.22
CA THR A 273 -56.86 5.21 7.51
C THR A 273 -56.10 6.28 6.74
N THR A 274 -56.83 7.27 6.23
CA THR A 274 -56.24 8.46 5.60
C THR A 274 -56.27 9.63 6.55
N PHE A 275 -55.11 10.16 6.91
CA PHE A 275 -54.96 11.33 7.75
C PHE A 275 -54.70 12.57 6.90
N VAL A 276 -55.50 13.61 7.08
CA VAL A 276 -55.34 14.90 6.39
C VAL A 276 -54.94 15.95 7.42
N GLN A 277 -53.64 16.26 7.43
CA GLN A 277 -53.02 17.22 8.35
C GLN A 277 -52.48 18.45 7.60
N GLY A 278 -52.07 18.31 6.34
CA GLY A 278 -51.73 19.42 5.44
C GLY A 278 -52.75 19.69 4.33
N GLY A 279 -52.54 20.78 3.58
CA GLY A 279 -53.36 21.21 2.44
C GLY A 279 -54.11 22.53 2.70
N GLY A 280 -54.15 23.45 1.73
CA GLY A 280 -54.85 24.75 1.84
C GLY A 280 -56.26 24.81 1.23
N ALA A 281 -56.75 26.04 0.97
CA ALA A 281 -58.13 26.31 0.53
C ALA A 281 -58.51 25.78 -0.88
N ASN A 282 -57.54 25.34 -1.69
CA ASN A 282 -57.76 24.78 -3.03
C ASN A 282 -57.10 23.40 -3.18
N SER A 283 -57.04 22.60 -2.11
CA SER A 283 -56.16 21.44 -2.05
C SER A 283 -56.89 20.10 -1.91
N ILE A 284 -56.10 19.02 -1.83
CA ILE A 284 -56.44 17.59 -1.68
C ILE A 284 -57.57 17.09 -2.60
N HIS A 285 -57.19 16.52 -3.74
CA HIS A 285 -58.14 15.95 -4.70
C HIS A 285 -58.09 14.42 -4.68
N PHE A 286 -59.26 13.79 -4.65
CA PHE A 286 -59.45 12.35 -4.79
C PHE A 286 -60.23 12.08 -6.06
N ALA A 287 -59.53 11.72 -7.13
CA ALA A 287 -60.09 11.32 -8.41
C ALA A 287 -60.09 9.79 -8.53
N ASP A 288 -61.24 9.22 -8.88
CA ASP A 288 -61.42 7.78 -9.14
C ASP A 288 -60.88 6.85 -8.04
N SER A 289 -60.90 7.29 -6.79
CA SER A 289 -60.19 6.65 -5.67
C SER A 289 -61.14 6.04 -4.64
N VAL A 290 -60.69 4.98 -3.96
CA VAL A 290 -61.45 4.28 -2.91
C VAL A 290 -60.77 4.46 -1.57
N LEU A 291 -61.44 5.16 -0.66
CA LEU A 291 -60.97 5.42 0.70
C LEU A 291 -62.02 4.96 1.72
N LEU A 292 -61.56 4.31 2.79
CA LEU A 292 -62.45 3.87 3.87
C LEU A 292 -62.73 5.02 4.83
N THR A 293 -61.73 5.40 5.62
CA THR A 293 -61.87 6.42 6.67
C THR A 293 -60.91 7.56 6.42
N ILE A 294 -61.42 8.79 6.48
CA ILE A 294 -60.63 10.03 6.45
C ILE A 294 -60.75 10.72 7.80
N ILE A 295 -59.63 11.10 8.38
CA ILE A 295 -59.56 11.93 9.58
C ILE A 295 -58.92 13.26 9.20
N VAL A 296 -59.69 14.34 9.31
CA VAL A 296 -59.23 15.71 9.04
C VAL A 296 -58.83 16.35 10.36
N ASP A 297 -57.52 16.50 10.57
CA ASP A 297 -56.91 16.90 11.85
C ASP A 297 -55.70 17.82 11.60
N LYS A 298 -55.95 18.93 10.90
CA LYS A 298 -54.97 19.99 10.62
C LYS A 298 -54.84 20.92 11.82
N ALA A 299 -53.60 21.12 12.27
CA ALA A 299 -53.27 21.88 13.47
C ALA A 299 -53.62 23.38 13.39
N ALA A 300 -53.53 24.00 12.19
CA ALA A 300 -53.85 25.40 11.97
C ALA A 300 -54.31 25.67 10.53
N GLY A 301 -55.30 26.54 10.34
CA GLY A 301 -55.87 26.85 9.02
C GLY A 301 -57.03 25.93 8.63
N THR A 302 -57.49 26.03 7.38
CA THR A 302 -58.54 25.16 6.82
C THR A 302 -57.97 24.37 5.64
N VAL A 303 -58.64 23.27 5.28
CA VAL A 303 -58.30 22.44 4.12
C VAL A 303 -59.54 22.24 3.27
N ARG A 304 -59.41 22.31 1.95
CA ARG A 304 -60.44 21.83 1.02
C ARG A 304 -60.09 20.40 0.62
N ILE A 305 -61.10 19.55 0.46
CA ILE A 305 -60.95 18.15 0.02
C ILE A 305 -62.00 17.91 -1.05
N VAL A 306 -61.56 17.50 -2.23
CA VAL A 306 -62.43 17.33 -3.40
C VAL A 306 -62.55 15.86 -3.78
N ALA A 307 -63.77 15.33 -3.87
CA ALA A 307 -64.05 14.02 -4.44
C ALA A 307 -64.55 14.17 -5.89
N GLU A 308 -63.89 13.46 -6.82
CA GLU A 308 -64.11 13.57 -8.27
C GLU A 308 -64.24 12.19 -8.93
N GLY A 309 -64.88 12.12 -10.09
CA GLY A 309 -64.97 10.89 -10.88
C GLY A 309 -65.69 9.77 -10.13
N THR A 310 -65.14 8.56 -10.15
CA THR A 310 -65.71 7.36 -9.50
C THR A 310 -65.38 7.24 -8.00
N THR A 311 -64.82 8.29 -7.40
CA THR A 311 -64.36 8.27 -6.01
C THR A 311 -65.45 7.88 -5.02
N THR A 312 -65.05 7.08 -4.02
CA THR A 312 -65.89 6.67 -2.89
C THR A 312 -65.11 6.80 -1.59
N VAL A 313 -65.67 7.55 -0.66
CA VAL A 313 -65.18 7.75 0.71
C VAL A 313 -66.26 7.32 1.68
N THR A 314 -65.99 6.28 2.47
CA THR A 314 -67.03 5.68 3.34
C THR A 314 -67.33 6.56 4.55
N SER A 315 -66.31 7.10 5.22
CA SER A 315 -66.53 7.94 6.40
C SER A 315 -65.48 9.05 6.50
N VAL A 316 -65.93 10.25 6.86
CA VAL A 316 -65.08 11.41 7.16
C VAL A 316 -65.32 11.85 8.60
N LEU A 317 -64.27 11.89 9.39
CA LEU A 317 -64.26 12.46 10.74
C LEU A 317 -63.59 13.83 10.71
N MET A 318 -64.36 14.87 10.99
CA MET A 318 -63.90 16.26 10.99
C MET A 318 -63.52 16.69 12.41
N LYS A 319 -62.22 16.91 12.66
CA LYS A 319 -61.72 17.48 13.93
C LYS A 319 -61.26 18.94 13.79
N THR A 320 -61.18 19.44 12.57
CA THR A 320 -60.84 20.83 12.25
C THR A 320 -61.76 21.38 11.16
N GLY A 321 -61.77 22.70 10.97
CA GLY A 321 -62.57 23.35 9.94
C GLY A 321 -62.04 23.02 8.53
N ALA A 322 -62.93 22.62 7.63
CA ALA A 322 -62.57 22.23 6.27
C ALA A 322 -63.75 22.29 5.31
N THR A 323 -63.44 22.30 4.01
CA THR A 323 -64.41 22.27 2.92
C THR A 323 -64.39 20.89 2.27
N LEU A 324 -65.54 20.21 2.23
CA LEU A 324 -65.72 19.00 1.43
C LEU A 324 -66.51 19.36 0.18
N GLU A 325 -65.94 19.03 -0.98
CA GLU A 325 -66.54 19.31 -2.28
C GLU A 325 -66.65 18.07 -3.15
N GLU A 326 -67.81 17.83 -3.73
CA GLU A 326 -68.02 16.82 -4.76
C GLU A 326 -68.14 17.50 -6.11
N SER A 327 -67.16 17.25 -6.99
CA SER A 327 -67.06 17.92 -8.29
C SER A 327 -67.03 16.88 -9.42
N GLN A 328 -67.96 17.00 -10.38
CA GLN A 328 -68.08 16.07 -11.51
C GLN A 328 -68.11 14.59 -11.09
N LEU A 329 -68.74 14.30 -9.95
CA LEU A 329 -68.74 13.00 -9.31
C LEU A 329 -69.73 12.04 -10.01
N THR A 330 -69.27 10.82 -10.25
CA THR A 330 -70.06 9.67 -10.73
C THR A 330 -70.04 8.48 -9.75
N GLY A 331 -69.09 8.48 -8.80
CA GLY A 331 -69.02 7.56 -7.67
C GLY A 331 -69.93 7.96 -6.50
N ALA A 332 -69.76 7.30 -5.35
CA ALA A 332 -70.58 7.57 -4.16
C ALA A 332 -70.14 8.81 -3.35
N GLY A 333 -68.95 9.34 -3.61
CA GLY A 333 -68.48 10.57 -2.97
C GLY A 333 -68.24 10.40 -1.48
N PHE A 334 -68.54 11.43 -0.70
CA PHE A 334 -68.47 11.39 0.76
C PHE A 334 -69.78 10.85 1.32
N THR A 335 -69.81 9.59 1.73
CA THR A 335 -71.07 8.99 2.18
C THR A 335 -71.48 9.49 3.57
N ASP A 336 -70.64 9.30 4.59
CA ASP A 336 -70.93 9.71 5.96
C ASP A 336 -69.93 10.76 6.44
N VAL A 337 -70.42 11.94 6.81
CA VAL A 337 -69.59 13.03 7.35
C VAL A 337 -69.97 13.27 8.81
N LEU A 338 -69.01 13.09 9.73
CA LEU A 338 -69.17 13.35 11.15
C LEU A 338 -68.38 14.61 11.55
N VAL A 339 -69.11 15.65 11.94
CA VAL A 339 -68.58 16.85 12.57
C VAL A 339 -68.35 16.55 14.06
N SER A 340 -67.11 16.22 14.42
CA SER A 340 -66.75 15.67 15.74
C SER A 340 -66.94 16.69 16.86
N ASP A 341 -67.15 16.19 18.07
CA ASP A 341 -67.01 16.91 19.34
C ASP A 341 -65.61 17.51 19.59
N LEU A 342 -64.59 16.99 18.90
CA LEU A 342 -63.23 17.52 18.90
C LEU A 342 -63.05 18.78 18.05
N LEU A 343 -64.05 19.16 17.24
CA LEU A 343 -64.01 20.36 16.42
C LEU A 343 -64.04 21.64 17.31
N PRO A 344 -63.11 22.59 17.14
CA PRO A 344 -63.13 23.86 17.88
C PRO A 344 -64.43 24.64 17.67
N GLY A 345 -64.95 25.24 18.74
CA GLY A 345 -66.20 26.00 18.70
C GLY A 345 -66.00 27.36 18.04
N ASP A 346 -66.59 27.53 16.84
CA ASP A 346 -66.46 28.61 15.85
C ASP A 346 -65.85 28.16 14.50
N ALA A 347 -65.31 26.94 14.45
CA ALA A 347 -64.80 26.38 13.21
C ALA A 347 -65.90 26.26 12.14
N VAL A 348 -65.51 26.50 10.89
CA VAL A 348 -66.40 26.44 9.74
C VAL A 348 -66.16 25.14 8.98
N VAL A 349 -67.23 24.35 8.79
CA VAL A 349 -67.24 23.20 7.89
C VAL A 349 -68.10 23.55 6.68
N SER A 350 -67.54 23.55 5.48
CA SER A 350 -68.28 23.86 4.26
C SER A 350 -68.53 22.60 3.44
N LEU A 351 -69.74 22.42 2.94
CA LEU A 351 -70.20 21.26 2.18
C LEU A 351 -70.76 21.73 0.85
N LEU A 352 -70.20 21.22 -0.24
CA LEU A 352 -70.62 21.49 -1.62
C LEU A 352 -70.80 20.15 -2.32
N GLY A 353 -72.03 19.71 -2.55
CA GLY A 353 -72.26 18.38 -3.13
C GLY A 353 -73.46 17.64 -2.56
N THR A 354 -73.52 16.33 -2.80
CA THR A 354 -74.64 15.48 -2.40
C THR A 354 -74.22 14.47 -1.33
N PHE A 355 -74.62 14.71 -0.09
CA PHE A 355 -74.20 13.91 1.06
C PHE A 355 -75.34 13.00 1.56
N ASN A 356 -75.02 11.76 1.95
CA ASN A 356 -76.03 10.85 2.51
C ASN A 356 -76.37 11.23 3.96
N GLU A 357 -75.37 11.24 4.84
CA GLU A 357 -75.56 11.62 6.24
C GLU A 357 -74.48 12.61 6.70
N VAL A 358 -74.93 13.72 7.30
CA VAL A 358 -74.08 14.66 8.02
C VAL A 358 -74.44 14.63 9.49
N GLY A 359 -73.65 13.92 10.28
CA GLY A 359 -73.75 13.89 11.74
C GLY A 359 -73.04 15.09 12.36
N VAL A 360 -73.70 15.76 13.31
CA VAL A 360 -73.13 16.90 14.04
C VAL A 360 -73.11 16.59 15.53
N SER A 361 -71.89 16.42 16.05
CA SER A 361 -71.60 16.26 17.49
C SER A 361 -70.91 17.49 18.09
N SER A 362 -70.37 18.39 17.25
CA SER A 362 -69.73 19.64 17.67
C SER A 362 -70.70 20.61 18.36
N THR A 363 -70.17 21.60 19.09
CA THR A 363 -70.95 22.74 19.61
C THR A 363 -70.41 24.06 19.06
N LYS A 364 -71.28 25.04 18.81
CA LYS A 364 -70.91 26.39 18.32
C LYS A 364 -70.18 26.44 16.97
N ALA A 365 -70.15 25.34 16.22
CA ALA A 365 -69.58 25.31 14.88
C ALA A 365 -70.54 25.94 13.87
N ARG A 366 -69.97 26.34 12.73
CA ARG A 366 -70.74 26.81 11.58
C ARG A 366 -70.61 25.79 10.45
N ILE A 367 -71.75 25.28 9.97
CA ILE A 367 -71.84 24.30 8.89
C ILE A 367 -72.46 25.00 7.68
N ASP A 368 -71.66 25.27 6.66
CA ASP A 368 -72.06 25.98 5.45
C ASP A 368 -72.36 24.97 4.34
N ILE A 369 -73.63 24.79 4.02
CA ILE A 369 -74.09 23.96 2.90
C ILE A 369 -74.36 24.91 1.75
N LEU A 370 -73.36 25.10 0.87
CA LEU A 370 -73.40 26.18 -0.11
C LEU A 370 -74.19 25.79 -1.37
N SER A 371 -74.18 24.51 -1.75
CA SER A 371 -74.96 23.96 -2.87
C SER A 371 -75.08 22.44 -2.79
N GLY A 372 -76.08 21.87 -3.45
CA GLY A 372 -76.31 20.43 -3.51
C GLY A 372 -77.32 19.90 -2.48
N ASP A 373 -77.48 18.57 -2.43
CA ASP A 373 -78.55 17.88 -1.71
C ASP A 373 -78.00 17.07 -0.52
N ILE A 374 -78.48 17.32 0.70
CA ILE A 374 -78.18 16.46 1.86
C ILE A 374 -79.41 15.63 2.21
N LYS A 375 -79.28 14.29 2.18
CA LYS A 375 -80.41 13.40 2.52
C LYS A 375 -80.77 13.47 4.00
N GLN A 376 -79.80 13.45 4.89
CA GLN A 376 -80.03 13.55 6.32
C GLN A 376 -78.94 14.38 7.02
N VAL A 377 -79.38 15.36 7.81
CA VAL A 377 -78.53 16.04 8.81
C VAL A 377 -78.97 15.56 10.19
N ASN A 378 -78.04 15.03 10.98
CA ASN A 378 -78.33 14.47 12.30
C ASN A 378 -77.61 15.26 13.39
N ILE A 379 -78.35 16.13 14.09
CA ILE A 379 -77.83 16.93 15.19
C ILE A 379 -77.95 16.10 16.48
N GLN A 380 -76.82 15.77 17.11
CA GLN A 380 -76.78 15.01 18.36
C GLN A 380 -77.33 15.81 19.55
N GLU A 381 -77.75 15.14 20.63
CA GLU A 381 -78.37 15.78 21.81
C GLU A 381 -77.47 16.82 22.50
N HIS A 382 -76.15 16.67 22.41
CA HIS A 382 -75.17 17.59 22.99
C HIS A 382 -74.71 18.70 22.02
N ALA A 383 -75.11 18.66 20.75
CA ALA A 383 -74.58 19.50 19.67
C ALA A 383 -75.36 20.83 19.52
N GLY A 384 -75.50 21.57 20.63
CA GLY A 384 -76.22 22.85 20.65
C GLY A 384 -75.42 24.03 20.07
N GLU A 385 -76.13 25.13 19.79
CA GLU A 385 -75.58 26.44 19.36
C GLU A 385 -74.88 26.44 18.00
N ASN A 386 -74.98 25.37 17.21
CA ASN A 386 -74.43 25.34 15.87
C ASN A 386 -75.25 26.23 14.91
N THR A 387 -74.56 26.81 13.93
CA THR A 387 -75.22 27.55 12.84
C THR A 387 -75.11 26.75 11.54
N ILE A 388 -76.22 26.47 10.89
CA ILE A 388 -76.27 25.91 9.53
C ILE A 388 -76.58 27.05 8.55
N HIS A 389 -75.72 27.26 7.56
CA HIS A 389 -75.97 28.22 6.49
C HIS A 389 -76.32 27.47 5.21
N LEU A 390 -77.45 27.84 4.60
CA LEU A 390 -77.96 27.24 3.37
C LEU A 390 -77.82 28.22 2.20
N GLY A 391 -76.96 27.90 1.25
CA GLY A 391 -76.91 28.61 -0.03
C GLY A 391 -78.22 28.47 -0.81
N ASN A 392 -78.46 29.37 -1.77
CA ASN A 392 -79.76 29.44 -2.48
C ASN A 392 -80.11 28.17 -3.27
N GLU A 393 -79.11 27.39 -3.65
CA GLU A 393 -79.26 26.13 -4.39
C GLU A 393 -79.09 24.90 -3.50
N ALA A 394 -78.93 25.09 -2.18
CA ALA A 394 -78.81 23.99 -1.24
C ALA A 394 -80.17 23.44 -0.82
N LYS A 395 -80.22 22.13 -0.63
CA LYS A 395 -81.42 21.43 -0.18
C LYS A 395 -81.10 20.41 0.89
N ILE A 396 -81.83 20.45 2.00
CA ILE A 396 -81.82 19.37 2.99
C ILE A 396 -83.15 18.62 2.92
N VAL A 397 -83.09 17.30 2.75
CA VAL A 397 -84.29 16.44 2.74
C VAL A 397 -84.81 16.21 4.16
N ASN A 398 -83.95 15.79 5.10
CA ASN A 398 -84.35 15.61 6.49
C ASN A 398 -83.33 16.17 7.47
N ILE A 399 -83.78 16.90 8.49
CA ILE A 399 -82.97 17.23 9.67
C ILE A 399 -83.54 16.48 10.88
N ILE A 400 -82.75 15.60 11.48
CA ILE A 400 -83.00 15.07 12.82
C ILE A 400 -82.40 16.04 13.83
N LEU A 401 -83.28 16.80 14.50
CA LEU A 401 -82.92 17.92 15.35
C LEU A 401 -83.08 17.54 16.84
N ASN A 402 -81.99 17.11 17.48
CA ASN A 402 -81.98 16.78 18.92
C ASN A 402 -81.46 17.90 19.82
N ALA A 403 -80.77 18.90 19.28
CA ALA A 403 -80.28 20.08 20.00
C ALA A 403 -80.63 21.38 19.25
N ALA A 404 -80.60 22.53 19.93
CA ALA A 404 -80.98 23.81 19.35
C ALA A 404 -79.92 24.34 18.36
N ILE A 405 -80.36 24.77 17.16
CA ILE A 405 -79.49 25.31 16.11
C ILE A 405 -80.04 26.60 15.49
N LYS A 406 -79.19 27.32 14.78
CA LYS A 406 -79.58 28.47 13.95
C LYS A 406 -79.42 28.11 12.47
N VAL A 407 -80.48 28.19 11.67
CA VAL A 407 -80.44 27.95 10.23
C VAL A 407 -80.69 29.24 9.46
N ILE A 408 -79.75 29.64 8.61
CA ILE A 408 -79.76 30.90 7.85
C ILE A 408 -79.60 30.66 6.36
N GLY A 409 -79.95 31.64 5.52
CA GLY A 409 -79.78 31.58 4.06
C GLY A 409 -81.03 31.11 3.28
N GLY A 410 -80.92 31.10 1.95
CA GLY A 410 -82.05 30.98 1.02
C GLY A 410 -82.37 29.58 0.49
N GLY A 411 -81.60 28.56 0.90
CA GLY A 411 -81.83 27.16 0.50
C GLY A 411 -83.08 26.54 1.13
N SER A 412 -83.46 25.37 0.66
CA SER A 412 -84.72 24.70 1.05
C SER A 412 -84.51 23.54 2.03
N ILE A 413 -85.47 23.35 2.94
CA ILE A 413 -85.51 22.22 3.87
C ILE A 413 -86.85 21.51 3.68
N GLU A 414 -86.85 20.23 3.32
CA GLU A 414 -88.09 19.49 3.12
C GLU A 414 -88.73 19.10 4.46
N THR A 415 -87.99 18.38 5.32
CA THR A 415 -88.49 17.88 6.60
C THR A 415 -87.53 18.17 7.76
N VAL A 416 -88.09 18.55 8.91
CA VAL A 416 -87.39 18.57 10.19
C VAL A 416 -88.12 17.63 11.15
N GLU A 417 -87.42 16.63 11.67
CA GLU A 417 -87.86 15.74 12.75
C GLU A 417 -87.19 16.16 14.06
N THR A 418 -87.97 16.45 15.11
CA THR A 418 -87.41 17.13 16.29
C THR A 418 -88.10 16.82 17.61
N SER A 419 -87.47 17.17 18.73
CA SER A 419 -88.14 17.32 20.02
C SER A 419 -88.73 18.74 20.16
N LYS A 420 -89.79 18.90 20.96
CA LYS A 420 -90.39 20.23 21.20
C LYS A 420 -89.38 21.25 21.76
N GLU A 421 -88.43 20.78 22.55
CA GLU A 421 -87.44 21.62 23.22
C GLU A 421 -86.33 22.10 22.27
N ALA A 422 -85.81 21.20 21.42
CA ALA A 422 -84.81 21.58 20.41
C ALA A 422 -85.39 22.56 19.38
N LEU A 423 -86.64 22.35 18.96
CA LEU A 423 -87.33 23.23 18.01
C LEU A 423 -87.62 24.62 18.58
N ALA A 424 -88.08 24.74 19.83
CA ALA A 424 -88.45 26.01 20.43
C ALA A 424 -87.27 27.00 20.56
N ASN A 425 -86.07 26.45 20.67
CA ASN A 425 -84.82 27.20 20.80
C ASN A 425 -84.05 27.31 19.48
N SER A 426 -84.57 26.73 18.40
CA SER A 426 -83.98 26.83 17.07
C SER A 426 -84.56 28.00 16.28
N THR A 427 -83.78 28.54 15.34
CA THR A 427 -84.23 29.61 14.44
C THR A 427 -84.03 29.21 12.99
N PHE A 428 -84.96 29.60 12.13
CA PHE A 428 -84.93 29.30 10.69
C PHE A 428 -85.26 30.57 9.91
N GLU A 429 -84.34 31.04 9.06
CA GLU A 429 -84.62 32.14 8.13
C GLU A 429 -85.51 31.68 6.97
N THR A 430 -85.19 30.51 6.38
CA THR A 430 -86.07 29.83 5.43
C THR A 430 -86.85 28.73 6.14
N GLN A 431 -88.18 28.79 6.06
CA GLN A 431 -89.07 27.88 6.79
C GLN A 431 -88.99 26.46 6.22
N PRO A 432 -88.87 25.41 7.06
CA PRO A 432 -88.98 24.03 6.60
C PRO A 432 -90.35 23.76 5.97
N GLY A 433 -90.38 22.96 4.91
CA GLY A 433 -91.61 22.54 4.23
C GLY A 433 -92.54 21.72 5.14
N LYS A 434 -91.96 20.88 6.01
CA LYS A 434 -92.66 20.08 7.02
C LYS A 434 -91.84 20.00 8.31
N THR A 435 -92.51 20.10 9.46
CA THR A 435 -91.89 19.86 10.77
C THR A 435 -92.72 18.84 11.54
N VAL A 436 -92.08 17.79 12.05
CA VAL A 436 -92.72 16.69 12.80
C VAL A 436 -91.98 16.41 14.11
N ASP A 437 -92.69 15.90 15.11
CA ASP A 437 -92.04 15.31 16.28
C ASP A 437 -91.49 13.90 15.99
N LYS A 438 -90.72 13.34 16.92
CA LYS A 438 -90.17 11.97 16.83
C LYS A 438 -91.23 10.85 16.77
N GLN A 439 -92.53 11.17 16.85
CA GLN A 439 -93.64 10.24 16.66
C GLN A 439 -94.38 10.48 15.33
N GLY A 440 -93.90 11.42 14.51
CA GLY A 440 -94.43 11.76 13.19
C GLY A 440 -95.59 12.75 13.19
N ALA A 441 -95.96 13.34 14.33
CA ALA A 441 -97.04 14.33 14.40
C ALA A 441 -96.54 15.72 14.00
N ALA A 442 -97.35 16.46 13.23
CA ALA A 442 -96.98 17.80 12.78
C ALA A 442 -96.87 18.79 13.97
N VAL A 443 -95.78 19.56 13.99
CA VAL A 443 -95.53 20.61 15.00
C VAL A 443 -95.31 21.95 14.30
N THR A 444 -95.77 23.04 14.92
CA THR A 444 -95.70 24.37 14.31
C THR A 444 -94.26 24.91 14.39
N PRO A 445 -93.61 25.23 13.26
CA PRO A 445 -92.25 25.80 13.26
C PRO A 445 -92.23 27.24 13.82
N PRO A 446 -91.07 27.72 14.33
CA PRO A 446 -90.87 29.10 14.75
C PRO A 446 -91.14 30.11 13.61
N VAL A 447 -91.54 31.34 13.94
CA VAL A 447 -91.82 32.41 12.96
C VAL A 447 -90.53 32.83 12.24
N PRO A 448 -90.53 32.99 10.90
CA PRO A 448 -89.35 33.40 10.14
C PRO A 448 -88.81 34.76 10.59
N GLN A 449 -87.48 34.91 10.68
CA GLN A 449 -86.81 36.19 10.97
C GLN A 449 -86.35 36.87 9.66
N GLN A 450 -86.27 38.21 9.64
CA GLN A 450 -85.90 38.98 8.43
C GLN A 450 -84.42 38.76 8.02
N PRO A 451 -84.12 38.72 6.72
CA PRO A 451 -82.77 38.50 6.21
C PRO A 451 -81.85 39.68 6.53
N THR A 452 -80.67 39.41 7.09
CA THR A 452 -79.68 40.45 7.50
C THR A 452 -78.37 40.42 6.71
N TYR A 453 -78.29 39.68 5.59
CA TYR A 453 -77.07 39.54 4.79
C TYR A 453 -77.31 39.82 3.30
N SER A 454 -76.62 40.82 2.70
CA SER A 454 -76.73 41.19 1.28
C SER A 454 -75.44 40.83 0.52
N GLY A 455 -75.51 39.83 -0.36
CA GLY A 455 -74.43 39.42 -1.27
C GLY A 455 -74.40 40.18 -2.62
N PRO A 456 -73.44 39.85 -3.52
CA PRO A 456 -73.14 40.57 -4.77
C PRO A 456 -74.22 40.48 -5.89
N THR A 457 -74.24 41.44 -6.83
CA THR A 457 -75.20 41.56 -7.96
C THR A 457 -74.84 40.70 -9.18
N GLN A 458 -75.80 40.36 -10.08
CA GLN A 458 -75.55 39.48 -11.24
C GLN A 458 -74.46 40.00 -12.21
N GLU A 459 -74.35 41.31 -12.43
CA GLU A 459 -73.29 41.91 -13.25
C GLU A 459 -71.91 41.79 -12.58
N GLN A 460 -71.87 41.86 -11.24
CA GLN A 460 -70.67 41.57 -10.46
C GLN A 460 -70.35 40.07 -10.43
N VAL A 461 -71.37 39.20 -10.46
CA VAL A 461 -71.21 37.73 -10.58
C VAL A 461 -70.68 37.36 -11.97
N ASP A 462 -71.16 37.99 -13.04
CA ASP A 462 -70.68 37.77 -14.41
C ASP A 462 -69.26 38.31 -14.61
N GLN A 463 -68.94 39.47 -14.05
CA GLN A 463 -67.58 39.99 -14.01
C GLN A 463 -66.67 39.12 -13.15
N GLN A 464 -67.13 38.61 -11.99
CA GLN A 464 -66.37 37.64 -11.20
C GLN A 464 -66.10 36.36 -11.98
N ALA A 465 -67.09 35.83 -12.70
CA ALA A 465 -66.93 34.64 -13.53
C ALA A 465 -65.91 34.88 -14.66
N ALA A 466 -65.96 36.03 -15.33
CA ALA A 466 -65.00 36.40 -16.36
C ALA A 466 -63.60 36.68 -15.79
N ASP A 467 -63.49 37.28 -14.59
CA ASP A 467 -62.23 37.58 -13.90
C ASP A 467 -61.57 36.30 -13.40
N LEU A 468 -62.34 35.33 -12.92
CA LEU A 468 -61.85 34.00 -12.54
C LEU A 468 -61.24 33.28 -13.75
N VAL A 469 -61.94 33.24 -14.88
CA VAL A 469 -61.42 32.64 -16.12
C VAL A 469 -60.22 33.44 -16.63
N THR A 470 -60.25 34.77 -16.55
CA THR A 470 -59.13 35.64 -16.93
C THR A 470 -57.90 35.38 -16.06
N ALA A 471 -58.08 35.18 -14.74
CA ALA A 471 -57.00 34.83 -13.83
C ALA A 471 -56.41 33.46 -14.16
N MET A 472 -57.24 32.46 -14.50
CA MET A 472 -56.78 31.15 -14.96
C MET A 472 -55.93 31.26 -16.24
N ILE A 473 -56.37 32.05 -17.23
CA ILE A 473 -55.62 32.27 -18.48
C ILE A 473 -54.35 33.10 -18.23
N ALA A 474 -54.41 34.09 -17.34
CA ALA A 474 -53.25 34.92 -16.99
C ALA A 474 -52.18 34.10 -16.27
N ALA A 475 -52.58 33.14 -15.44
CA ALA A 475 -51.69 32.21 -14.75
C ALA A 475 -51.02 31.18 -15.68
N LEU A 476 -51.57 30.94 -16.89
CA LEU A 476 -50.90 30.08 -17.86
C LEU A 476 -49.50 30.65 -18.20
N PRO A 477 -48.47 29.81 -18.30
CA PRO A 477 -47.15 30.25 -18.74
C PRO A 477 -47.17 30.92 -20.11
N THR A 478 -46.12 31.67 -20.44
CA THR A 478 -45.96 32.20 -21.80
C THR A 478 -45.78 31.03 -22.78
N LYS A 479 -46.09 31.24 -24.08
CA LYS A 479 -45.97 30.17 -25.09
C LYS A 479 -44.59 29.47 -25.08
N ALA A 480 -43.53 30.18 -24.73
CA ALA A 480 -42.18 29.64 -24.66
C ALA A 480 -41.94 28.77 -23.41
N ASP A 481 -42.63 29.07 -22.31
CA ASP A 481 -42.46 28.41 -21.01
C ASP A 481 -43.45 27.25 -20.78
N LEU A 482 -44.43 27.09 -21.68
CA LEU A 482 -45.43 26.03 -21.62
C LEU A 482 -44.80 24.65 -21.71
N LYS A 483 -45.26 23.76 -20.83
CA LYS A 483 -44.87 22.35 -20.69
C LYS A 483 -46.09 21.46 -20.85
N ILE A 484 -45.87 20.17 -21.07
CA ILE A 484 -46.96 19.16 -21.12
C ILE A 484 -47.78 19.12 -19.83
N ALA A 485 -47.13 19.33 -18.68
CA ALA A 485 -47.82 19.37 -17.39
C ALA A 485 -48.89 20.47 -17.31
N ASP A 486 -48.79 21.51 -18.14
CA ASP A 486 -49.78 22.59 -18.21
C ASP A 486 -51.05 22.18 -18.98
N GLU A 487 -51.10 20.98 -19.58
CA GLU A 487 -52.25 20.51 -20.37
C GLU A 487 -53.56 20.56 -19.58
N ALA A 488 -53.54 20.09 -18.34
CA ALA A 488 -54.72 20.11 -17.48
C ALA A 488 -55.16 21.55 -17.18
N ALA A 489 -54.21 22.46 -16.91
CA ALA A 489 -54.49 23.87 -16.65
C ALA A 489 -55.01 24.60 -17.89
N ILE A 490 -54.45 24.33 -19.07
CA ILE A 490 -54.92 24.87 -20.36
C ILE A 490 -56.31 24.30 -20.68
N GLY A 491 -56.52 23.00 -20.48
CA GLY A 491 -57.79 22.31 -20.67
C GLY A 491 -58.87 22.83 -19.73
N ALA A 492 -58.53 23.06 -18.47
CA ALA A 492 -59.42 23.67 -17.47
C ALA A 492 -59.75 25.13 -17.84
N ALA A 493 -58.75 25.94 -18.19
CA ALA A 493 -58.95 27.31 -18.65
C ALA A 493 -59.80 27.37 -19.92
N ASN A 494 -59.59 26.44 -20.87
CA ASN A 494 -60.36 26.35 -22.10
C ASN A 494 -61.79 25.86 -21.86
N THR A 495 -61.98 24.89 -20.95
CA THR A 495 -63.31 24.41 -20.54
C THR A 495 -64.08 25.50 -19.81
N ALA A 496 -63.45 26.16 -18.84
CA ALA A 496 -64.03 27.28 -18.10
C ALA A 496 -64.36 28.44 -19.03
N PHE A 497 -63.45 28.81 -19.94
CA PHE A 497 -63.72 29.81 -20.98
C PHE A 497 -64.88 29.38 -21.88
N ASN A 498 -64.95 28.13 -22.31
CA ASN A 498 -66.04 27.63 -23.17
C ASN A 498 -67.39 27.55 -22.44
N ALA A 499 -67.40 27.33 -21.13
CA ALA A 499 -68.59 27.31 -20.29
C ALA A 499 -69.18 28.71 -20.05
N LEU A 500 -68.38 29.78 -20.20
CA LEU A 500 -68.89 31.15 -20.12
C LEU A 500 -69.97 31.42 -21.18
N SER A 501 -71.00 32.17 -20.78
CA SER A 501 -72.01 32.69 -21.68
C SER A 501 -71.40 33.68 -22.70
N ALA A 502 -72.13 33.98 -23.79
CA ALA A 502 -71.67 34.92 -24.80
C ALA A 502 -71.34 36.31 -24.24
N ALA A 503 -72.09 36.77 -23.22
CA ALA A 503 -71.87 38.04 -22.55
C ALA A 503 -70.58 38.01 -21.69
N GLN A 504 -70.36 36.95 -20.92
CA GLN A 504 -69.18 36.77 -20.07
C GLN A 504 -67.90 36.58 -20.90
N LYS A 505 -67.95 35.83 -22.02
CA LYS A 505 -66.80 35.67 -22.94
C LYS A 505 -66.32 36.98 -23.54
N ALA A 506 -67.24 37.91 -23.84
CA ALA A 506 -66.91 39.22 -24.39
C ALA A 506 -66.15 40.12 -23.40
N LEU A 507 -66.19 39.82 -22.10
CA LEU A 507 -65.48 40.54 -21.04
C LEU A 507 -64.02 40.04 -20.88
N VAL A 508 -63.69 38.84 -21.39
CA VAL A 508 -62.31 38.33 -21.40
C VAL A 508 -61.55 39.00 -22.55
N SER A 509 -60.42 39.65 -22.27
CA SER A 509 -59.67 40.41 -23.26
C SER A 509 -59.20 39.58 -24.46
N ALA A 510 -59.06 40.22 -25.63
CA ALA A 510 -58.56 39.56 -26.85
C ALA A 510 -57.15 38.97 -26.68
N ASP A 511 -56.29 39.61 -25.87
CA ASP A 511 -54.95 39.11 -25.57
C ASP A 511 -54.98 37.79 -24.79
N ASN A 512 -55.89 37.67 -23.81
CA ASN A 512 -56.07 36.44 -23.06
C ASN A 512 -56.67 35.33 -23.94
N GLN A 513 -57.62 35.65 -24.81
CA GLN A 513 -58.15 34.68 -25.78
C GLN A 513 -57.07 34.17 -26.74
N ASN A 514 -56.19 35.05 -27.23
CA ASN A 514 -55.05 34.70 -28.07
C ASN A 514 -54.01 33.87 -27.30
N LYS A 515 -53.74 34.21 -26.03
CA LYS A 515 -52.84 33.45 -25.16
C LYS A 515 -53.36 32.02 -24.95
N LEU A 516 -54.65 31.86 -24.66
CA LEU A 516 -55.31 30.56 -24.51
C LEU A 516 -55.27 29.75 -25.81
N THR A 517 -55.54 30.38 -26.96
CA THR A 517 -55.47 29.72 -28.28
C THR A 517 -54.05 29.27 -28.62
N ASN A 518 -53.05 30.12 -28.37
CA ASN A 518 -51.65 29.78 -28.57
C ASN A 518 -51.17 28.68 -27.62
N ALA A 519 -51.66 28.67 -26.38
CA ALA A 519 -51.37 27.63 -25.42
C ALA A 519 -51.97 26.29 -25.84
N ALA A 520 -53.21 26.28 -26.31
CA ALA A 520 -53.88 25.10 -26.86
C ALA A 520 -53.20 24.57 -28.14
N ALA A 521 -52.65 25.43 -29.00
CA ALA A 521 -51.86 24.98 -30.14
C ALA A 521 -50.49 24.40 -29.71
N ARG A 522 -49.83 25.08 -28.75
CA ARG A 522 -48.52 24.65 -28.25
C ARG A 522 -48.58 23.33 -27.50
N ILE A 523 -49.66 23.05 -26.77
CA ILE A 523 -49.81 21.78 -26.06
C ILE A 523 -49.94 20.61 -27.04
N VAL A 524 -50.62 20.79 -28.17
CA VAL A 524 -50.69 19.77 -29.24
C VAL A 524 -49.32 19.50 -29.86
N GLU A 525 -48.50 20.53 -30.08
CA GLU A 525 -47.11 20.37 -30.53
C GLU A 525 -46.28 19.59 -29.50
N LEU A 526 -46.40 19.93 -28.22
CA LEU A 526 -45.68 19.25 -27.13
C LEU A 526 -46.15 17.79 -26.98
N GLN A 527 -47.43 17.50 -27.16
CA GLN A 527 -47.98 16.13 -27.18
C GLN A 527 -47.45 15.32 -28.36
N ALA A 528 -47.34 15.92 -29.54
CA ALA A 528 -46.73 15.26 -30.69
C ALA A 528 -45.24 14.97 -30.43
N ASP A 529 -44.51 15.91 -29.81
CA ASP A 529 -43.12 15.71 -29.40
C ASP A 529 -42.98 14.60 -28.36
N LYS A 530 -43.88 14.53 -27.37
CA LYS A 530 -43.93 13.42 -26.40
C LYS A 530 -44.29 12.10 -27.06
N SER A 531 -45.26 12.05 -27.96
CA SER A 531 -45.62 10.82 -28.66
C SER A 531 -44.46 10.26 -29.50
N ALA A 532 -43.70 11.13 -30.17
CA ALA A 532 -42.49 10.73 -30.88
C ALA A 532 -41.40 10.22 -29.91
N ALA A 533 -41.21 10.88 -28.77
CA ALA A 533 -40.29 10.45 -27.72
C ALA A 533 -40.70 9.11 -27.10
N ASP A 534 -41.97 8.91 -26.76
CA ASP A 534 -42.53 7.68 -26.17
C ASP A 534 -42.39 6.48 -27.13
N ALA A 535 -42.58 6.69 -28.43
CA ALA A 535 -42.35 5.65 -29.43
C ALA A 535 -40.89 5.16 -29.46
N VAL A 536 -39.93 6.09 -29.34
CA VAL A 536 -38.51 5.75 -29.20
C VAL A 536 -38.23 5.11 -27.84
N MET A 537 -38.82 5.63 -26.77
CA MET A 537 -38.69 5.11 -25.42
C MET A 537 -39.14 3.65 -25.33
N ALA A 538 -40.25 3.30 -26.00
CA ALA A 538 -40.75 1.93 -26.09
C ALA A 538 -39.77 0.99 -26.82
N LEU A 539 -39.18 1.44 -27.93
CA LEU A 539 -38.13 0.69 -28.64
C LEU A 539 -36.91 0.46 -27.75
N ILE A 540 -36.50 1.45 -26.96
CA ILE A 540 -35.38 1.35 -26.02
C ILE A 540 -35.72 0.43 -24.83
N THR A 541 -36.94 0.52 -24.28
CA THR A 541 -37.41 -0.31 -23.16
C THR A 541 -37.44 -1.78 -23.55
N ALA A 542 -37.88 -2.09 -24.78
CA ALA A 542 -37.93 -3.44 -25.33
C ALA A 542 -36.54 -4.07 -25.57
N LEU A 543 -35.46 -3.28 -25.54
CA LEU A 543 -34.10 -3.83 -25.57
C LEU A 543 -33.86 -4.64 -24.29
N PRO A 544 -33.11 -5.76 -24.36
CA PRO A 544 -32.66 -6.46 -23.17
C PRO A 544 -31.86 -5.53 -22.25
N ASP A 545 -31.78 -5.88 -20.97
CA ASP A 545 -30.87 -5.19 -20.06
C ASP A 545 -29.42 -5.35 -20.53
N SER A 546 -28.57 -4.37 -20.19
CA SER A 546 -27.22 -4.24 -20.76
C SER A 546 -26.30 -5.45 -20.51
N THR A 547 -26.60 -6.28 -19.52
CA THR A 547 -25.91 -7.54 -19.24
C THR A 547 -26.35 -8.70 -20.14
N ALA A 548 -27.56 -8.63 -20.69
CA ALA A 548 -28.21 -9.67 -21.50
C ALA A 548 -28.18 -9.38 -23.01
N VAL A 549 -27.81 -8.17 -23.45
CA VAL A 549 -27.68 -7.82 -24.88
C VAL A 549 -26.63 -8.70 -25.56
N THR A 550 -27.01 -9.34 -26.66
CA THR A 550 -26.16 -10.17 -27.53
C THR A 550 -26.11 -9.58 -28.95
N LEU A 551 -25.35 -10.21 -29.86
CA LEU A 551 -25.27 -9.76 -31.26
C LEU A 551 -26.56 -10.01 -32.05
N ASP A 552 -27.40 -10.95 -31.64
CA ASP A 552 -28.66 -11.24 -32.32
C ASP A 552 -29.64 -10.05 -32.19
N GLU A 553 -29.51 -9.24 -31.14
CA GLU A 553 -30.29 -8.03 -30.93
C GLU A 553 -29.71 -6.78 -31.62
N GLN A 554 -28.60 -6.87 -32.37
CA GLN A 554 -27.97 -5.73 -33.04
C GLN A 554 -28.96 -4.98 -33.97
N ALA A 555 -29.82 -5.70 -34.67
CA ALA A 555 -30.83 -5.09 -35.54
C ALA A 555 -31.83 -4.24 -34.73
N SER A 556 -32.28 -4.73 -33.58
CA SER A 556 -33.18 -4.02 -32.68
C SER A 556 -32.52 -2.80 -32.03
N VAL A 557 -31.26 -2.93 -31.59
CA VAL A 557 -30.47 -1.81 -31.04
C VAL A 557 -30.23 -0.74 -32.12
N THR A 558 -29.93 -1.14 -33.36
CA THR A 558 -29.77 -0.22 -34.49
C THR A 558 -31.08 0.48 -34.85
N ALA A 559 -32.20 -0.24 -34.83
CA ALA A 559 -33.51 0.34 -35.05
C ALA A 559 -33.86 1.39 -33.98
N ALA A 560 -33.61 1.09 -32.70
CA ALA A 560 -33.78 2.05 -31.61
C ALA A 560 -32.86 3.27 -31.75
N LYS A 561 -31.60 3.08 -32.19
CA LYS A 561 -30.66 4.18 -32.46
C LYS A 561 -31.09 5.05 -33.64
N ASN A 562 -31.55 4.46 -34.74
CA ASN A 562 -32.04 5.21 -35.89
C ASN A 562 -33.30 6.01 -35.54
N ALA A 563 -34.21 5.41 -34.76
CA ALA A 563 -35.41 6.08 -34.28
C ALA A 563 -35.05 7.24 -33.33
N TRP A 564 -34.08 7.03 -32.43
CA TRP A 564 -33.49 8.08 -31.61
C TRP A 564 -32.89 9.21 -32.44
N ASP A 565 -32.06 8.89 -33.44
CA ASP A 565 -31.37 9.90 -34.25
C ASP A 565 -32.34 10.77 -35.03
N ALA A 566 -33.46 10.21 -35.47
CA ALA A 566 -34.53 10.91 -36.18
C ALA A 566 -35.29 11.93 -35.31
N LEU A 567 -35.19 11.86 -33.98
CA LEU A 567 -35.81 12.83 -33.07
C LEU A 567 -35.12 14.20 -33.14
N THR A 568 -35.92 15.26 -33.02
CA THR A 568 -35.42 16.64 -32.84
C THR A 568 -34.76 16.82 -31.47
N ALA A 569 -34.01 17.90 -31.27
CA ALA A 569 -33.36 18.17 -29.98
C ALA A 569 -34.37 18.28 -28.82
N SER A 570 -35.53 18.89 -29.06
CA SER A 570 -36.61 19.02 -28.09
C SER A 570 -37.26 17.67 -27.75
N GLN A 571 -37.42 16.79 -28.73
CA GLN A 571 -37.96 15.44 -28.55
C GLN A 571 -36.98 14.51 -27.80
N LYS A 572 -35.68 14.57 -28.13
CA LYS A 572 -34.64 13.78 -27.45
C LYS A 572 -34.58 14.08 -25.95
N ALA A 573 -34.79 15.33 -25.55
CA ALA A 573 -34.82 15.74 -24.15
C ALA A 573 -35.94 15.09 -23.32
N LEU A 574 -36.99 14.57 -23.98
CA LEU A 574 -38.10 13.87 -23.33
C LEU A 574 -37.87 12.37 -23.14
N VAL A 575 -36.85 11.79 -23.78
CA VAL A 575 -36.58 10.35 -23.68
C VAL A 575 -35.66 10.07 -22.50
N VAL A 576 -36.25 9.65 -21.38
CA VAL A 576 -35.53 9.49 -20.10
C VAL A 576 -34.70 8.22 -19.99
N ASN A 577 -35.00 7.18 -20.78
CA ASN A 577 -34.30 5.89 -20.74
C ASN A 577 -33.12 5.78 -21.74
N GLN A 578 -32.64 6.91 -22.26
CA GLN A 578 -31.53 6.97 -23.24
C GLN A 578 -30.25 6.26 -22.77
N ASP A 579 -30.03 6.16 -21.46
CA ASP A 579 -28.90 5.44 -20.88
C ASP A 579 -28.95 3.94 -21.21
N LYS A 580 -30.14 3.35 -21.29
CA LYS A 580 -30.30 1.94 -21.67
C LYS A 580 -29.89 1.71 -23.13
N LEU A 581 -30.27 2.62 -24.04
CA LEU A 581 -29.82 2.59 -25.43
C LEU A 581 -28.30 2.78 -25.53
N THR A 582 -27.75 3.73 -24.78
CA THR A 582 -26.31 3.98 -24.73
C THR A 582 -25.54 2.77 -24.22
N GLN A 583 -26.02 2.12 -23.16
CA GLN A 583 -25.41 0.90 -22.62
C GLN A 583 -25.57 -0.28 -23.59
N ALA A 584 -26.71 -0.43 -24.26
CA ALA A 584 -26.92 -1.49 -25.26
C ALA A 584 -26.00 -1.30 -26.48
N LEU A 585 -25.85 -0.06 -26.97
CA LEU A 585 -24.89 0.28 -28.03
C LEU A 585 -23.45 0.01 -27.59
N ALA A 586 -23.06 0.48 -26.41
CA ALA A 586 -21.73 0.22 -25.85
C ALA A 586 -21.48 -1.29 -25.66
N LYS A 587 -22.52 -2.06 -25.32
CA LYS A 587 -22.43 -3.52 -25.22
C LYS A 587 -22.26 -4.17 -26.59
N ILE A 588 -23.04 -3.80 -27.61
CA ILE A 588 -22.86 -4.27 -28.99
C ILE A 588 -21.46 -3.92 -29.50
N ASP A 589 -20.99 -2.70 -29.27
CA ASP A 589 -19.65 -2.26 -29.62
C ASP A 589 -18.57 -3.03 -28.87
N ALA A 590 -18.77 -3.33 -27.58
CA ALA A 590 -17.87 -4.19 -26.81
C ALA A 590 -17.86 -5.64 -27.32
N LEU A 591 -19.01 -6.17 -27.75
CA LEU A 591 -19.11 -7.51 -28.34
C LEU A 591 -18.39 -7.58 -29.69
N HIS A 592 -18.48 -6.53 -30.52
CA HIS A 592 -17.71 -6.40 -31.76
C HIS A 592 -16.22 -6.13 -31.51
N THR A 593 -15.90 -5.30 -30.52
CA THR A 593 -14.51 -5.06 -30.09
C THR A 593 -13.88 -6.36 -29.65
N ALA A 594 -14.55 -7.19 -28.83
CA ALA A 594 -14.04 -8.51 -28.45
C ALA A 594 -13.80 -9.44 -29.66
N VAL A 595 -14.68 -9.40 -30.67
CA VAL A 595 -14.48 -10.11 -31.94
C VAL A 595 -13.25 -9.57 -32.69
N ASN A 596 -13.10 -8.24 -32.76
CA ASN A 596 -11.99 -7.58 -33.45
C ASN A 596 -10.67 -7.77 -32.72
N ASP A 597 -10.63 -7.72 -31.39
CA ASP A 597 -9.47 -8.03 -30.56
C ASP A 597 -8.98 -9.46 -30.84
N VAL A 598 -9.91 -10.43 -30.94
CA VAL A 598 -9.56 -11.80 -31.35
C VAL A 598 -9.04 -11.83 -32.78
N LYS A 599 -9.68 -11.12 -33.74
CA LYS A 599 -9.17 -11.02 -35.12
C LYS A 599 -7.77 -10.42 -35.16
N GLU A 600 -7.49 -9.41 -34.35
CA GLU A 600 -6.20 -8.73 -34.25
C GLU A 600 -5.16 -9.61 -33.59
N LEU A 601 -5.48 -10.31 -32.49
CA LEU A 601 -4.60 -11.31 -31.89
C LEU A 601 -4.21 -12.39 -32.91
N ILE A 602 -5.18 -12.90 -33.68
CA ILE A 602 -4.93 -13.87 -34.77
C ILE A 602 -4.14 -13.22 -35.94
N ALA A 603 -4.41 -11.95 -36.26
CA ALA A 603 -3.70 -11.23 -37.30
C ALA A 603 -2.24 -10.97 -36.92
N ALA A 604 -1.96 -10.66 -35.65
CA ALA A 604 -0.65 -10.43 -35.07
C ALA A 604 0.19 -11.70 -34.95
N LEU A 605 -0.45 -12.89 -34.97
CA LEU A 605 0.30 -14.13 -35.13
C LEU A 605 1.14 -14.04 -36.41
N PRO A 606 2.41 -14.49 -36.40
CA PRO A 606 3.21 -14.57 -37.60
C PRO A 606 2.52 -15.44 -38.67
N ALA A 607 2.92 -15.30 -39.94
CA ALA A 607 2.40 -16.20 -40.97
C ALA A 607 2.70 -17.67 -40.58
N PRO A 608 1.80 -18.64 -40.85
CA PRO A 608 1.97 -20.02 -40.36
C PRO A 608 3.31 -20.67 -40.70
N ALA A 609 3.94 -20.26 -41.81
CA ALA A 609 5.26 -20.74 -42.22
C ALA A 609 6.41 -20.29 -41.29
N VAL A 610 6.27 -19.18 -40.56
CA VAL A 610 7.31 -18.57 -39.73
C VAL A 610 7.01 -18.62 -38.22
N ILE A 611 5.92 -19.28 -37.81
CA ILE A 611 5.58 -19.47 -36.40
C ILE A 611 6.64 -20.33 -35.69
N THR A 612 7.04 -19.90 -34.50
CA THR A 612 7.97 -20.59 -33.59
C THR A 612 7.31 -20.88 -32.24
N LEU A 613 8.01 -21.59 -31.35
CA LEU A 613 7.52 -21.88 -30.00
C LEU A 613 7.43 -20.65 -29.08
N ASP A 614 8.20 -19.60 -29.34
CA ASP A 614 8.07 -18.36 -28.56
C ASP A 614 6.69 -17.71 -28.77
N ASN A 615 6.03 -18.04 -29.90
CA ASN A 615 4.67 -17.63 -30.17
C ASN A 615 3.62 -18.51 -29.47
N GLN A 616 3.98 -19.59 -28.77
CA GLN A 616 3.03 -20.53 -28.14
C GLN A 616 2.09 -19.82 -27.16
N ALA A 617 2.62 -18.89 -26.35
CA ALA A 617 1.80 -18.08 -25.45
C ALA A 617 0.80 -17.21 -26.22
N ALA A 618 1.23 -16.57 -27.32
CA ALA A 618 0.38 -15.74 -28.16
C ALA A 618 -0.68 -16.57 -28.92
N VAL A 619 -0.33 -17.74 -29.45
CA VAL A 619 -1.26 -18.68 -30.10
C VAL A 619 -2.27 -19.22 -29.09
N THR A 620 -1.82 -19.56 -27.88
CA THR A 620 -2.70 -20.01 -26.79
C THR A 620 -3.63 -18.88 -26.33
N ALA A 621 -3.12 -17.66 -26.21
CA ALA A 621 -3.92 -16.48 -25.88
C ALA A 621 -4.99 -16.21 -26.96
N ALA A 622 -4.61 -16.26 -28.24
CA ALA A 622 -5.56 -16.11 -29.35
C ALA A 622 -6.61 -17.23 -29.37
N LYS A 623 -6.22 -18.48 -29.07
CA LYS A 623 -7.14 -19.61 -28.94
C LYS A 623 -8.10 -19.43 -27.77
N ASN A 624 -7.60 -19.11 -26.59
CA ASN A 624 -8.43 -18.92 -25.39
C ASN A 624 -9.37 -17.73 -25.56
N ALA A 625 -8.90 -16.64 -26.16
CA ALA A 625 -9.72 -15.48 -26.46
C ALA A 625 -10.83 -15.83 -27.48
N LEU A 626 -10.50 -16.61 -28.53
CA LEU A 626 -11.51 -17.15 -29.43
C LEU A 626 -12.50 -18.06 -28.69
N ASP A 627 -12.04 -18.96 -27.82
CA ASP A 627 -12.88 -19.90 -27.07
C ASP A 627 -13.85 -19.21 -26.10
N ALA A 628 -13.44 -18.08 -25.52
CA ALA A 628 -14.25 -17.26 -24.63
C ALA A 628 -15.40 -16.51 -25.35
N LEU A 629 -15.34 -16.38 -26.68
CA LEU A 629 -16.43 -15.80 -27.47
C LEU A 629 -17.65 -16.74 -27.53
N SER A 630 -18.84 -16.16 -27.58
CA SER A 630 -20.08 -16.90 -27.87
C SER A 630 -20.08 -17.48 -29.28
N ALA A 631 -20.98 -18.44 -29.57
CA ALA A 631 -21.09 -19.05 -30.89
C ALA A 631 -21.34 -18.02 -32.01
N ALA A 632 -22.20 -17.02 -31.76
CA ALA A 632 -22.48 -15.93 -32.70
C ALA A 632 -21.24 -15.04 -32.95
N GLN A 633 -20.50 -14.70 -31.90
CA GLN A 633 -19.25 -13.91 -32.02
C GLN A 633 -18.15 -14.68 -32.76
N LYS A 634 -17.98 -15.99 -32.48
CA LYS A 634 -17.01 -16.85 -33.17
C LYS A 634 -17.26 -16.88 -34.68
N ALA A 635 -18.52 -16.94 -35.12
CA ALA A 635 -18.88 -16.93 -36.54
C ALA A 635 -18.40 -15.67 -37.29
N LEU A 636 -18.21 -14.55 -36.59
CA LEU A 636 -17.72 -13.29 -37.16
C LEU A 636 -16.19 -13.21 -37.28
N VAL A 637 -15.43 -14.10 -36.63
CA VAL A 637 -13.96 -14.14 -36.72
C VAL A 637 -13.56 -14.86 -38.01
N THR A 638 -13.33 -14.10 -39.09
CA THR A 638 -13.15 -14.70 -40.44
C THR A 638 -11.77 -15.31 -40.69
N ASN A 639 -10.77 -15.02 -39.86
CA ASN A 639 -9.38 -15.48 -40.03
C ASN A 639 -9.02 -16.70 -39.15
N GLN A 640 -10.01 -17.44 -38.65
CA GLN A 640 -9.83 -18.63 -37.81
C GLN A 640 -8.92 -19.71 -38.43
N ASP A 641 -8.88 -19.81 -39.75
CA ASP A 641 -7.99 -20.75 -40.45
C ASP A 641 -6.51 -20.48 -40.16
N LYS A 642 -6.12 -19.21 -40.02
CA LYS A 642 -4.75 -18.82 -39.66
C LYS A 642 -4.39 -19.29 -38.26
N LEU A 643 -5.29 -19.12 -37.30
CA LEU A 643 -5.12 -19.62 -35.94
C LEU A 643 -5.05 -21.15 -35.91
N THR A 644 -5.92 -21.82 -36.68
CA THR A 644 -5.91 -23.30 -36.78
C THR A 644 -4.58 -23.81 -37.32
N GLN A 645 -4.04 -23.18 -38.37
CA GLN A 645 -2.72 -23.50 -38.90
C GLN A 645 -1.60 -23.16 -37.93
N ALA A 646 -1.73 -22.06 -37.17
CA ALA A 646 -0.78 -21.67 -36.14
C ALA A 646 -0.72 -22.68 -34.98
N ILE A 647 -1.88 -23.13 -34.50
CA ILE A 647 -2.00 -24.18 -33.48
C ILE A 647 -1.35 -25.46 -34.01
N ALA A 648 -1.74 -25.93 -35.20
CA ALA A 648 -1.16 -27.13 -35.80
C ALA A 648 0.38 -27.02 -35.97
N LYS A 649 0.89 -25.82 -36.27
CA LYS A 649 2.33 -25.58 -36.38
C LYS A 649 3.02 -25.61 -35.02
N VAL A 650 2.47 -24.98 -33.98
CA VAL A 650 2.99 -25.04 -32.60
C VAL A 650 2.96 -26.47 -32.08
N ASP A 651 1.87 -27.20 -32.32
CA ASP A 651 1.74 -28.62 -31.96
C ASP A 651 2.80 -29.47 -32.66
N ALA A 652 3.03 -29.25 -33.97
CA ALA A 652 4.09 -29.92 -34.70
C ALA A 652 5.50 -29.57 -34.17
N LEU A 653 5.76 -28.31 -33.83
CA LEU A 653 7.04 -27.88 -33.24
C LEU A 653 7.27 -28.49 -31.85
N THR A 654 6.19 -28.62 -31.06
CA THR A 654 6.18 -29.26 -29.75
C THR A 654 6.38 -30.77 -29.88
N ALA A 655 5.74 -31.41 -30.87
CA ALA A 655 5.89 -32.84 -31.14
C ALA A 655 7.35 -33.21 -31.44
N VAL A 656 8.06 -32.39 -32.22
CA VAL A 656 9.50 -32.59 -32.48
C VAL A 656 10.34 -32.54 -31.19
N ALA A 657 10.01 -31.65 -30.24
CA ALA A 657 10.67 -31.63 -28.93
C ALA A 657 10.29 -32.84 -28.05
N ASN A 658 9.05 -33.30 -28.12
CA ASN A 658 8.58 -34.51 -27.44
C ASN A 658 9.25 -35.78 -27.99
N ASP A 659 9.47 -35.86 -29.29
CA ASP A 659 10.21 -36.96 -29.93
C ASP A 659 11.66 -37.02 -29.43
N VAL A 660 12.33 -35.87 -29.29
CA VAL A 660 13.67 -35.80 -28.68
C VAL A 660 13.64 -36.18 -27.20
N THR A 661 12.62 -35.73 -26.46
CA THR A 661 12.39 -36.13 -25.06
C THR A 661 12.25 -37.65 -24.93
N ALA A 662 11.51 -38.28 -25.85
CA ALA A 662 11.33 -39.73 -25.91
C ALA A 662 12.62 -40.47 -26.29
N LEU A 663 13.40 -39.94 -27.25
CA LEU A 663 14.74 -40.47 -27.59
C LEU A 663 15.68 -40.44 -26.39
N ILE A 664 15.68 -39.36 -25.60
CA ILE A 664 16.49 -39.27 -24.37
C ILE A 664 15.95 -40.22 -23.29
N ALA A 665 14.63 -40.36 -23.17
CA ALA A 665 14.02 -41.26 -22.20
C ALA A 665 14.38 -42.74 -22.49
N ALA A 666 14.48 -43.10 -23.78
CA ALA A 666 14.85 -44.43 -24.25
C ALA A 666 16.33 -44.79 -24.01
N LEU A 667 17.19 -43.82 -23.68
CA LEU A 667 18.55 -44.10 -23.24
C LEU A 667 18.53 -44.89 -21.92
N PRO A 668 19.49 -45.81 -21.70
CA PRO A 668 19.66 -46.45 -20.41
C PRO A 668 19.80 -45.41 -19.28
N GLU A 669 19.46 -45.80 -18.06
CA GLU A 669 19.75 -44.96 -16.89
C GLU A 669 21.25 -44.63 -16.81
N PRO A 670 21.67 -43.44 -16.37
CA PRO A 670 23.08 -43.01 -16.42
C PRO A 670 24.08 -43.98 -15.77
N SER A 671 23.65 -44.77 -14.79
CA SER A 671 24.46 -45.81 -14.15
C SER A 671 24.71 -47.04 -15.04
N ALA A 672 23.85 -47.29 -16.03
CA ALA A 672 23.86 -48.43 -16.92
C ALA A 672 24.34 -48.11 -18.35
N VAL A 673 24.67 -46.85 -18.65
CA VAL A 673 25.18 -46.44 -19.97
C VAL A 673 26.54 -47.08 -20.28
N THR A 674 26.65 -47.67 -21.46
CA THR A 674 27.84 -48.36 -22.00
C THR A 674 28.37 -47.67 -23.26
N LEU A 675 29.47 -48.19 -23.84
CA LEU A 675 29.99 -47.68 -25.11
C LEU A 675 29.13 -48.06 -26.33
N ASP A 676 28.36 -49.15 -26.26
CA ASP A 676 27.45 -49.54 -27.36
C ASP A 676 26.31 -48.52 -27.52
N ASP A 677 25.97 -47.82 -26.44
CA ASP A 677 25.00 -46.73 -26.42
C ASP A 677 25.56 -45.44 -27.03
N GLN A 678 26.85 -45.35 -27.35
CA GLN A 678 27.49 -44.15 -27.89
C GLN A 678 26.76 -43.63 -29.15
N ALA A 679 26.31 -44.52 -30.03
CA ALA A 679 25.57 -44.14 -31.22
C ALA A 679 24.19 -43.55 -30.87
N ALA A 680 23.49 -44.12 -29.89
CA ALA A 680 22.19 -43.65 -29.43
C ALA A 680 22.30 -42.33 -28.64
N VAL A 681 23.29 -42.20 -27.75
CA VAL A 681 23.60 -40.96 -27.01
C VAL A 681 23.99 -39.85 -27.99
N LYS A 682 24.81 -40.16 -29.00
CA LYS A 682 25.16 -39.20 -30.07
C LYS A 682 23.95 -38.83 -30.92
N ALA A 683 23.06 -39.78 -31.24
CA ALA A 683 21.83 -39.49 -31.97
C ALA A 683 20.88 -38.59 -31.16
N ALA A 684 20.70 -38.88 -29.87
CA ALA A 684 19.90 -38.06 -28.96
C ALA A 684 20.51 -36.66 -28.78
N LYS A 685 21.84 -36.56 -28.63
CA LYS A 685 22.55 -35.28 -28.59
C LYS A 685 22.40 -34.51 -29.89
N ASN A 686 22.60 -35.14 -31.05
CA ASN A 686 22.44 -34.49 -32.34
C ASN A 686 21.01 -34.03 -32.55
N ALA A 687 20.01 -34.84 -32.20
CA ALA A 687 18.61 -34.48 -32.31
C ALA A 687 18.28 -33.28 -31.40
N LEU A 688 18.74 -33.29 -30.14
CA LEU A 688 18.64 -32.13 -29.25
C LEU A 688 19.39 -30.91 -29.79
N ASP A 689 20.57 -31.09 -30.40
CA ASP A 689 21.38 -30.00 -30.95
C ASP A 689 20.70 -29.33 -32.16
N THR A 690 19.98 -30.10 -32.98
CA THR A 690 19.22 -29.61 -34.14
C THR A 690 17.94 -28.85 -33.77
N LEU A 691 17.44 -29.01 -32.55
CA LEU A 691 16.30 -28.22 -32.08
C LEU A 691 16.67 -26.73 -31.98
N ALA A 692 15.74 -25.84 -32.28
CA ALA A 692 15.89 -24.43 -31.96
C ALA A 692 15.93 -24.24 -30.42
N ALA A 693 16.52 -23.13 -29.94
CA ALA A 693 16.68 -22.88 -28.49
C ALA A 693 15.35 -22.99 -27.72
N SER A 694 14.25 -22.49 -28.29
CA SER A 694 12.91 -22.57 -27.70
C SER A 694 12.32 -23.98 -27.70
N GLN A 695 12.69 -24.84 -28.65
CA GLN A 695 12.33 -26.27 -28.64
C GLN A 695 13.14 -27.06 -27.61
N LYS A 696 14.44 -26.76 -27.45
CA LYS A 696 15.29 -27.41 -26.44
C LYS A 696 14.75 -27.18 -25.03
N ALA A 697 14.24 -25.99 -24.73
CA ALA A 697 13.68 -25.64 -23.42
C ALA A 697 12.52 -26.56 -22.98
N LEU A 698 11.79 -27.17 -23.92
CA LEU A 698 10.70 -28.11 -23.63
C LEU A 698 11.18 -29.53 -23.27
N VAL A 699 12.42 -29.87 -23.60
CA VAL A 699 13.00 -31.19 -23.31
C VAL A 699 13.45 -31.22 -21.85
N THR A 700 12.57 -31.63 -20.94
CA THR A 700 12.83 -31.50 -19.49
C THR A 700 13.82 -32.52 -18.93
N ASN A 701 14.08 -33.62 -19.65
CA ASN A 701 15.01 -34.67 -19.24
C ASN A 701 16.44 -34.50 -19.80
N GLN A 702 16.82 -33.27 -20.18
CA GLN A 702 18.18 -32.94 -20.66
C GLN A 702 19.28 -33.38 -19.71
N ASP A 703 19.05 -33.35 -18.39
CA ASP A 703 20.03 -33.81 -17.40
C ASP A 703 20.38 -35.30 -17.54
N LYS A 704 19.42 -36.14 -17.95
CA LYS A 704 19.66 -37.56 -18.21
C LYS A 704 20.61 -37.73 -19.40
N LEU A 705 20.41 -36.95 -20.46
CA LEU A 705 21.31 -36.93 -21.62
C LEU A 705 22.70 -36.39 -21.25
N THR A 706 22.78 -35.30 -20.48
CA THR A 706 24.05 -34.75 -20.00
C THR A 706 24.84 -35.77 -19.19
N GLN A 707 24.18 -36.48 -18.27
CA GLN A 707 24.81 -37.54 -17.49
C GLN A 707 25.21 -38.74 -18.36
N ALA A 708 24.41 -39.11 -19.35
CA ALA A 708 24.76 -40.16 -20.31
C ALA A 708 25.96 -39.76 -21.20
N ILE A 709 26.04 -38.52 -21.66
CA ILE A 709 27.19 -37.96 -22.39
C ILE A 709 28.43 -37.99 -21.50
N ALA A 710 28.35 -37.44 -20.28
CA ALA A 710 29.45 -37.43 -19.33
C ALA A 710 29.94 -38.85 -19.00
N LYS A 711 29.01 -39.82 -18.92
CA LYS A 711 29.36 -41.23 -18.72
C LYS A 711 30.08 -41.81 -19.93
N VAL A 712 29.61 -41.60 -21.16
CA VAL A 712 30.30 -42.04 -22.39
C VAL A 712 31.67 -41.38 -22.53
N GLU A 713 31.78 -40.07 -22.26
CA GLU A 713 33.04 -39.34 -22.27
C GLU A 713 34.01 -39.87 -21.21
N ALA A 714 33.54 -40.13 -19.98
CA ALA A 714 34.36 -40.76 -18.95
C ALA A 714 34.84 -42.17 -19.34
N LEU A 715 33.98 -42.96 -20.02
CA LEU A 715 34.36 -44.28 -20.54
C LEU A 715 35.43 -44.19 -21.64
N ILE A 716 35.38 -43.16 -22.49
CA ILE A 716 36.39 -42.86 -23.53
C ILE A 716 37.68 -42.31 -22.90
N VAL A 717 37.58 -41.38 -21.95
CA VAL A 717 38.72 -40.82 -21.22
C VAL A 717 39.48 -41.92 -20.50
N ALA A 718 38.80 -42.85 -19.83
CA ALA A 718 39.45 -44.00 -19.23
C ALA A 718 40.25 -44.85 -20.25
N ALA A 719 39.75 -45.01 -21.48
CA ALA A 719 40.50 -45.69 -22.54
C ALA A 719 41.68 -44.84 -23.07
N ASN A 720 41.52 -43.52 -23.17
CA ASN A 720 42.58 -42.59 -23.57
C ASN A 720 43.69 -42.49 -22.50
N ASP A 721 43.35 -42.52 -21.22
CA ASP A 721 44.30 -42.52 -20.10
C ASP A 721 45.15 -43.79 -20.15
N VAL A 722 44.54 -44.94 -20.42
CA VAL A 722 45.28 -46.20 -20.65
C VAL A 722 46.16 -46.08 -21.91
N THR A 723 45.64 -45.50 -22.99
CA THR A 723 46.43 -45.24 -24.21
C THR A 723 47.64 -44.35 -23.91
N ALA A 724 47.47 -43.33 -23.08
CA ALA A 724 48.53 -42.42 -22.65
C ALA A 724 49.55 -43.11 -21.72
N LEU A 725 49.10 -43.94 -20.78
CA LEU A 725 49.97 -44.78 -19.94
C LEU A 725 50.84 -45.70 -20.80
N ILE A 726 50.26 -46.35 -21.82
CA ILE A 726 51.00 -47.18 -22.79
C ILE A 726 51.92 -46.34 -23.67
N ALA A 727 51.50 -45.12 -24.06
CA ALA A 727 52.33 -44.20 -24.82
C ALA A 727 53.55 -43.73 -24.03
N ALA A 728 53.40 -43.48 -22.73
CA ALA A 728 54.48 -43.08 -21.81
C ALA A 728 55.50 -44.19 -21.52
N LEU A 729 55.16 -45.46 -21.80
CA LEU A 729 56.16 -46.52 -21.76
C LEU A 729 57.29 -46.21 -22.76
N PRO A 730 58.56 -46.48 -22.41
CA PRO A 730 59.66 -46.36 -23.36
C PRO A 730 59.43 -47.21 -24.62
N ALA A 731 60.11 -46.90 -25.72
CA ALA A 731 60.03 -47.74 -26.91
C ALA A 731 60.45 -49.20 -26.57
N PRO A 732 59.83 -50.25 -27.14
CA PRO A 732 60.10 -51.64 -26.74
C PRO A 732 61.58 -52.05 -26.76
N ALA A 733 62.38 -51.43 -27.63
CA ALA A 733 63.82 -51.67 -27.71
C ALA A 733 64.62 -51.19 -26.47
N VAL A 734 64.12 -50.19 -25.73
CA VAL A 734 64.81 -49.54 -24.61
C VAL A 734 64.18 -49.82 -23.24
N ILE A 735 63.15 -50.67 -23.18
CA ILE A 735 62.51 -51.07 -21.93
C ILE A 735 63.49 -51.84 -21.04
N THR A 736 63.54 -51.46 -19.77
CA THR A 736 64.31 -52.10 -18.71
C THR A 736 63.38 -52.68 -17.65
N LEU A 737 63.93 -53.44 -16.69
CA LEU A 737 63.13 -54.03 -15.61
C LEU A 737 62.58 -52.97 -14.63
N ASP A 738 63.19 -51.80 -14.51
CA ASP A 738 62.67 -50.69 -13.68
C ASP A 738 61.35 -50.15 -14.21
N ASN A 739 61.06 -50.39 -15.49
CA ASN A 739 59.77 -50.07 -16.08
C ASN A 739 58.68 -51.08 -15.71
N GLN A 740 59.00 -52.19 -15.02
CA GLN A 740 58.03 -53.25 -14.69
C GLN A 740 56.81 -52.74 -13.91
N PRO A 741 56.93 -51.86 -12.89
CA PRO A 741 55.76 -51.28 -12.24
C PRO A 741 54.89 -50.46 -13.21
N ALA A 742 55.50 -49.71 -14.13
CA ALA A 742 54.77 -48.92 -15.13
C ALA A 742 54.10 -49.80 -16.20
N VAL A 743 54.78 -50.85 -16.68
CA VAL A 743 54.23 -51.84 -17.62
C VAL A 743 53.08 -52.62 -16.96
N THR A 744 53.24 -53.00 -15.68
CA THR A 744 52.20 -53.68 -14.89
C THR A 744 51.01 -52.75 -14.62
N ALA A 745 51.25 -51.48 -14.29
CA ALA A 745 50.20 -50.49 -14.12
C ALA A 745 49.42 -50.26 -15.42
N ALA A 746 50.11 -50.13 -16.56
CA ALA A 746 49.48 -50.01 -17.87
C ALA A 746 48.68 -51.28 -18.25
N LYS A 747 49.18 -52.47 -17.93
CA LYS A 747 48.46 -53.74 -18.11
C LYS A 747 47.21 -53.84 -17.23
N ASN A 748 47.33 -53.55 -15.94
CA ASN A 748 46.20 -53.61 -15.01
C ASN A 748 45.14 -52.57 -15.37
N ALA A 749 45.56 -51.37 -15.78
CA ALA A 749 44.65 -50.33 -16.23
C ALA A 749 43.93 -50.74 -17.53
N LEU A 750 44.64 -51.35 -18.49
CA LEU A 750 44.01 -51.95 -19.68
C LEU A 750 43.07 -53.09 -19.31
N ASP A 751 43.41 -53.94 -18.34
CA ASP A 751 42.59 -55.07 -17.93
C ASP A 751 41.29 -54.66 -17.22
N ALA A 752 41.32 -53.54 -16.51
CA ALA A 752 40.16 -52.93 -15.84
C ALA A 752 39.15 -52.31 -16.82
N LEU A 753 39.53 -52.05 -18.07
CA LEU A 753 38.60 -51.57 -19.11
C LEU A 753 37.64 -52.69 -19.55
N SER A 754 36.40 -52.32 -19.88
CA SER A 754 35.46 -53.23 -20.55
C SER A 754 35.93 -53.61 -21.95
N ALA A 755 35.38 -54.70 -22.54
CA ALA A 755 35.77 -55.17 -23.88
C ALA A 755 35.64 -54.07 -24.95
N ALA A 756 34.58 -53.25 -24.90
CA ALA A 756 34.38 -52.12 -25.79
C ALA A 756 35.40 -50.98 -25.56
N GLN A 757 35.77 -50.71 -24.31
CA GLN A 757 36.79 -49.69 -23.99
C GLN A 757 38.20 -50.13 -24.40
N LYS A 758 38.53 -51.42 -24.23
CA LYS A 758 39.80 -51.99 -24.70
C LYS A 758 39.96 -51.80 -26.22
N ALA A 759 38.89 -51.94 -27.00
CA ALA A 759 38.94 -51.73 -28.45
C ALA A 759 39.36 -50.31 -28.88
N LEU A 760 39.19 -49.30 -28.01
CA LEU A 760 39.62 -47.92 -28.27
C LEU A 760 41.11 -47.68 -27.99
N VAL A 761 41.78 -48.56 -27.26
CA VAL A 761 43.22 -48.46 -26.96
C VAL A 761 44.01 -48.96 -28.16
N THR A 762 44.40 -48.06 -29.07
CA THR A 762 44.98 -48.45 -30.38
C THR A 762 46.44 -48.89 -30.33
N ASN A 763 47.15 -48.61 -29.24
CA ASN A 763 48.57 -48.93 -29.07
C ASN A 763 48.83 -50.17 -28.18
N GLN A 764 47.85 -51.06 -28.05
CA GLN A 764 47.96 -52.33 -27.29
C GLN A 764 49.15 -53.20 -27.71
N ASP A 765 49.53 -53.16 -28.99
CA ASP A 765 50.72 -53.88 -29.49
C ASP A 765 52.01 -53.41 -28.81
N LYS A 766 52.12 -52.12 -28.49
CA LYS A 766 53.28 -51.57 -27.77
C LYS A 766 53.35 -52.12 -26.35
N LEU A 767 52.21 -52.21 -25.65
CA LEU A 767 52.14 -52.83 -24.33
C LEU A 767 52.45 -54.32 -24.39
N THR A 768 51.95 -55.03 -25.40
CA THR A 768 52.23 -56.45 -25.61
C THR A 768 53.73 -56.70 -25.81
N GLN A 769 54.39 -55.88 -26.64
CA GLN A 769 55.84 -55.92 -26.82
C GLN A 769 56.61 -55.52 -25.56
N ALA A 770 56.09 -54.56 -24.78
CA ALA A 770 56.67 -54.17 -23.50
C ALA A 770 56.62 -55.29 -22.46
N ILE A 771 55.47 -55.96 -22.34
CA ILE A 771 55.29 -57.14 -21.47
C ILE A 771 56.26 -58.24 -21.90
N ALA A 772 56.26 -58.61 -23.20
CA ALA A 772 57.16 -59.64 -23.72
C ALA A 772 58.64 -59.30 -23.50
N LYS A 773 59.01 -58.01 -23.58
CA LYS A 773 60.37 -57.56 -23.30
C LYS A 773 60.72 -57.67 -21.82
N VAL A 774 59.83 -57.30 -20.91
CA VAL A 774 60.09 -57.48 -19.47
C VAL A 774 60.13 -58.97 -19.11
N ASP A 775 59.23 -59.79 -19.62
CA ASP A 775 59.25 -61.24 -19.42
C ASP A 775 60.57 -61.87 -19.91
N ALA A 776 61.08 -61.43 -21.07
CA ALA A 776 62.39 -61.84 -21.58
C ALA A 776 63.54 -61.37 -20.67
N LEU A 777 63.49 -60.14 -20.15
CA LEU A 777 64.49 -59.64 -19.20
C LEU A 777 64.46 -60.40 -17.87
N THR A 778 63.27 -60.81 -17.40
CA THR A 778 63.07 -61.66 -16.22
C THR A 778 63.60 -63.08 -16.45
N ALA A 779 63.41 -63.65 -17.64
CA ALA A 779 63.92 -64.98 -17.98
C ALA A 779 65.44 -65.07 -17.88
N VAL A 780 66.17 -64.05 -18.34
CA VAL A 780 67.64 -63.98 -18.24
C VAL A 780 68.12 -64.01 -16.77
N ALA A 781 67.38 -63.39 -15.84
CA ALA A 781 67.69 -63.46 -14.41
C ALA A 781 67.40 -64.86 -13.82
N ASN A 782 66.36 -65.54 -14.29
CA ASN A 782 66.04 -66.91 -13.87
C ASN A 782 67.11 -67.91 -14.33
N ASP A 783 67.68 -67.74 -15.53
CA ASP A 783 68.76 -68.59 -16.03
C ASP A 783 70.03 -68.47 -15.16
N VAL A 784 70.38 -67.25 -14.73
CA VAL A 784 71.48 -67.02 -13.78
C VAL A 784 71.18 -67.64 -12.42
N THR A 785 69.94 -67.56 -11.94
CA THR A 785 69.49 -68.22 -10.70
C THR A 785 69.76 -69.73 -10.79
N ALA A 786 69.47 -70.36 -11.93
CA ALA A 786 69.75 -71.78 -12.16
C ALA A 786 71.26 -72.10 -12.17
N LEU A 787 72.09 -71.26 -12.81
CA LEU A 787 73.55 -71.41 -12.80
C LEU A 787 74.14 -71.37 -11.38
N ILE A 788 73.66 -70.45 -10.54
CA ILE A 788 74.09 -70.34 -9.14
C ILE A 788 73.68 -71.58 -8.33
N ALA A 789 72.48 -72.12 -8.60
CA ALA A 789 72.00 -73.32 -7.90
C ALA A 789 72.89 -74.56 -8.16
N ALA A 790 73.48 -74.66 -9.36
CA ALA A 790 74.32 -75.76 -9.79
C ALA A 790 75.75 -75.77 -9.19
N LEU A 791 76.18 -74.69 -8.52
CA LEU A 791 77.48 -74.65 -7.84
C LEU A 791 77.52 -75.68 -6.69
N PRO A 792 78.67 -76.36 -6.46
CA PRO A 792 78.86 -77.20 -5.27
C PRO A 792 78.64 -76.41 -3.97
N GLU A 793 78.26 -77.10 -2.91
CA GLU A 793 78.10 -76.46 -1.60
C GLU A 793 79.42 -75.83 -1.12
N PRO A 794 79.39 -74.61 -0.54
CA PRO A 794 80.62 -73.85 -0.23
C PRO A 794 81.67 -74.62 0.56
N ALA A 795 81.27 -75.52 1.46
CA ALA A 795 82.20 -76.35 2.23
C ALA A 795 83.11 -77.24 1.36
N ASN A 796 82.66 -77.64 0.16
CA ASN A 796 83.34 -78.57 -0.73
C ASN A 796 84.13 -77.85 -1.86
N LEU A 797 84.15 -76.52 -1.87
CA LEU A 797 84.87 -75.75 -2.88
C LEU A 797 86.39 -75.78 -2.65
N THR A 798 87.12 -75.78 -3.78
CA THR A 798 88.58 -75.74 -3.87
C THR A 798 88.98 -74.73 -4.94
N LEU A 799 90.25 -74.31 -5.00
CA LEU A 799 90.73 -73.36 -6.04
C LEU A 799 90.50 -73.84 -7.48
N ALA A 800 90.31 -75.16 -7.73
CA ALA A 800 89.98 -75.69 -9.05
C ALA A 800 88.57 -75.27 -9.54
N HIS A 801 87.66 -74.97 -8.61
CA HIS A 801 86.30 -74.52 -8.91
C HIS A 801 86.21 -73.02 -9.20
N LYS A 802 87.32 -72.28 -9.09
CA LYS A 802 87.38 -70.82 -9.27
C LYS A 802 86.77 -70.36 -10.59
N ASN A 803 87.07 -71.04 -11.70
CA ASN A 803 86.54 -70.65 -13.00
C ASN A 803 85.02 -70.81 -13.07
N THR A 804 84.46 -71.92 -12.58
CA THR A 804 83.00 -72.15 -12.60
C THR A 804 82.25 -71.19 -11.67
N VAL A 805 82.80 -70.86 -10.50
CA VAL A 805 82.24 -69.84 -9.59
C VAL A 805 82.33 -68.45 -10.21
N ASN A 806 83.43 -68.14 -10.92
CA ASN A 806 83.61 -66.87 -11.64
C ASN A 806 82.71 -66.76 -12.87
N ASP A 807 82.42 -67.86 -13.57
CA ASP A 807 81.51 -67.88 -14.71
C ASP A 807 80.07 -67.63 -14.24
N ALA A 808 79.64 -68.26 -13.14
CA ALA A 808 78.35 -67.98 -12.50
C ALA A 808 78.28 -66.52 -12.01
N ASN A 809 79.38 -66.00 -11.45
CA ASN A 809 79.47 -64.59 -11.08
C ASN A 809 79.45 -63.67 -12.30
N SER A 810 80.12 -64.01 -13.39
CA SER A 810 80.14 -63.20 -14.62
C SER A 810 78.78 -63.16 -15.28
N ALA A 811 78.05 -64.28 -15.30
CA ALA A 811 76.67 -64.34 -15.77
C ALA A 811 75.74 -63.49 -14.88
N TYR A 812 75.91 -63.53 -13.56
CA TYR A 812 75.21 -62.65 -12.63
C TYR A 812 75.58 -61.18 -12.80
N GLU A 813 76.86 -60.86 -12.99
CA GLU A 813 77.34 -59.49 -13.17
C GLU A 813 76.91 -58.88 -14.50
N ALA A 814 76.73 -59.71 -15.54
CA ALA A 814 76.20 -59.33 -16.85
C ALA A 814 74.70 -58.99 -16.82
N LEU A 815 73.98 -59.35 -15.75
CA LEU A 815 72.62 -58.87 -15.53
C LEU A 815 72.62 -57.36 -15.25
N SER A 816 71.61 -56.65 -15.74
CA SER A 816 71.37 -55.28 -15.30
C SER A 816 71.09 -55.21 -13.79
N ALA A 817 71.33 -54.04 -13.18
CA ALA A 817 71.10 -53.83 -11.74
C ALA A 817 69.71 -54.31 -11.29
N SER A 818 68.69 -54.06 -12.11
CA SER A 818 67.32 -54.46 -11.86
C SER A 818 67.11 -55.99 -12.03
N GLN A 819 67.73 -56.62 -13.03
CA GLN A 819 67.70 -58.09 -13.20
C GLN A 819 68.38 -58.84 -12.04
N LYS A 820 69.47 -58.29 -11.48
CA LYS A 820 70.16 -58.88 -10.31
C LYS A 820 69.22 -59.03 -9.11
N THR A 821 68.26 -58.12 -8.92
CA THR A 821 67.30 -58.19 -7.80
C THR A 821 66.38 -59.42 -7.84
N LEU A 822 66.18 -60.03 -9.02
CA LEU A 822 65.34 -61.22 -9.19
C LEU A 822 66.06 -62.52 -8.83
N VAL A 823 67.39 -62.52 -8.72
CA VAL A 823 68.20 -63.71 -8.42
C VAL A 823 68.25 -63.94 -6.91
N THR A 824 67.26 -64.67 -6.39
CA THR A 824 67.04 -64.81 -4.95
C THR A 824 68.06 -65.72 -4.24
N ASN A 825 68.70 -66.63 -4.97
CA ASN A 825 69.73 -67.53 -4.43
C ASN A 825 71.16 -66.97 -4.55
N TRP A 826 71.29 -65.67 -4.83
CA TRP A 826 72.55 -64.92 -4.87
C TRP A 826 73.45 -65.21 -3.67
N SER A 827 72.89 -65.41 -2.46
CA SER A 827 73.65 -65.73 -1.25
C SER A 827 74.52 -66.98 -1.38
N LYS A 828 74.10 -67.99 -2.18
CA LYS A 828 74.90 -69.18 -2.47
C LYS A 828 76.13 -68.84 -3.31
N LEU A 829 75.97 -67.98 -4.32
CA LEU A 829 77.07 -67.45 -5.12
C LEU A 829 78.01 -66.58 -4.25
N THR A 830 77.45 -65.71 -3.39
CA THR A 830 78.23 -64.91 -2.44
C THR A 830 79.07 -65.77 -1.52
N ASN A 831 78.50 -66.85 -0.95
CA ASN A 831 79.22 -67.76 -0.08
C ASN A 831 80.27 -68.58 -0.83
N ALA A 832 79.99 -68.98 -2.07
CA ALA A 832 80.94 -69.66 -2.94
C ALA A 832 82.13 -68.76 -3.30
N LEU A 833 81.87 -67.51 -3.68
CA LEU A 833 82.88 -66.48 -3.91
C LEU A 833 83.68 -66.20 -2.64
N ALA A 834 83.01 -66.00 -1.50
CA ALA A 834 83.68 -65.76 -0.21
C ALA A 834 84.57 -66.94 0.20
N ARG A 835 84.19 -68.18 -0.14
CA ARG A 835 85.02 -69.35 0.10
C ARG A 835 86.23 -69.40 -0.83
N ILE A 836 86.08 -69.15 -2.13
CA ILE A 836 87.20 -69.06 -3.08
C ILE A 836 88.14 -67.94 -2.65
N VAL A 837 87.60 -66.77 -2.32
CA VAL A 837 88.34 -65.64 -1.74
C VAL A 837 89.01 -66.06 -0.44
N GLY A 838 88.37 -66.81 0.44
CA GLY A 838 88.98 -67.34 1.68
C GLY A 838 90.17 -68.27 1.42
N LEU A 839 90.11 -69.09 0.37
CA LEU A 839 91.21 -69.96 -0.05
C LEU A 839 92.34 -69.17 -0.73
N GLU A 840 92.01 -68.17 -1.53
CA GLU A 840 92.97 -67.19 -2.08
C GLU A 840 93.59 -66.33 -0.98
N ASN A 841 92.82 -66.03 0.07
CA ASN A 841 93.25 -65.24 1.20
C ASN A 841 94.32 -65.97 2.00
N GLN A 842 94.13 -67.26 2.25
CA GLN A 842 95.16 -68.08 2.88
C GLN A 842 96.44 -68.12 2.02
N GLN A 843 96.29 -68.31 0.71
CA GLN A 843 97.44 -68.31 -0.21
C GLN A 843 98.18 -66.96 -0.24
N ALA A 844 97.46 -65.84 -0.17
CA ALA A 844 98.05 -64.50 -0.13
C ALA A 844 98.72 -64.19 1.22
N ALA A 845 98.11 -64.61 2.34
CA ALA A 845 98.69 -64.46 3.67
C ALA A 845 100.03 -65.21 3.78
N ASP A 846 100.10 -66.45 3.28
CA ASP A 846 101.32 -67.26 3.29
C ASP A 846 102.47 -66.60 2.50
N ALA A 847 102.15 -65.89 1.40
CA ALA A 847 103.15 -65.14 0.62
C ALA A 847 103.70 -63.92 1.39
N VAL A 848 102.88 -63.25 2.19
CA VAL A 848 103.29 -62.08 3.00
C VAL A 848 104.08 -62.48 4.23
N ILE A 849 103.72 -63.59 4.88
CA ILE A 849 104.51 -64.16 5.98
C ILE A 849 105.97 -64.34 5.54
N ALA A 850 106.19 -64.80 4.31
CA ALA A 850 107.54 -64.94 3.73
C ALA A 850 108.25 -63.59 3.51
N LEU A 851 107.54 -62.56 3.02
CA LEU A 851 108.10 -61.21 2.82
C LEU A 851 108.53 -60.53 4.13
N ILE A 852 107.69 -60.60 5.17
CA ILE A 852 108.01 -60.06 6.50
C ILE A 852 109.21 -60.81 7.12
N GLY A 853 109.30 -62.12 6.87
CA GLY A 853 110.45 -62.94 7.26
C GLY A 853 111.78 -62.40 6.72
N GLY A 854 111.78 -61.84 5.49
CA GLY A 854 112.95 -61.31 4.80
C GLY A 854 113.43 -59.91 5.20
N LEU A 855 112.69 -59.16 6.03
CA LEU A 855 113.10 -57.82 6.46
C LEU A 855 114.35 -57.83 7.36
N PRO A 856 115.26 -56.82 7.24
CA PRO A 856 116.34 -56.59 8.19
C PRO A 856 115.80 -56.38 9.61
N VAL A 857 116.66 -56.54 10.61
CA VAL A 857 116.30 -56.26 12.00
C VAL A 857 116.07 -54.75 12.22
N PRO A 858 115.05 -54.33 12.99
CA PRO A 858 114.61 -52.92 13.12
C PRO A 858 115.69 -51.89 13.48
N SER A 859 116.74 -52.28 14.19
CA SER A 859 117.83 -51.36 14.57
C SER A 859 118.67 -50.87 13.39
N ASN A 860 118.66 -51.59 12.26
CA ASN A 860 119.52 -51.32 11.11
C ASN A 860 118.77 -50.63 9.95
N LEU A 861 117.56 -50.12 10.22
CA LEU A 861 116.62 -49.60 9.23
C LEU A 861 116.87 -48.12 8.89
N THR A 862 116.86 -47.79 7.60
CA THR A 862 117.04 -46.45 7.01
C THR A 862 115.83 -46.03 6.14
N LEU A 863 115.68 -44.76 5.75
CA LEU A 863 114.64 -44.36 4.77
C LEU A 863 114.83 -45.07 3.40
N SER A 864 116.03 -45.54 3.06
CA SER A 864 116.26 -46.36 1.85
C SER A 864 115.79 -47.81 1.98
N ASP A 865 115.48 -48.27 3.20
CA ASP A 865 114.78 -49.54 3.45
C ASP A 865 113.25 -49.34 3.47
N GLU A 866 112.79 -48.08 3.34
CA GLU A 866 111.37 -47.74 3.17
C GLU A 866 110.76 -48.57 2.04
N PRO A 867 111.35 -48.77 0.85
CA PRO A 867 110.73 -49.57 -0.18
C PRO A 867 110.55 -51.04 0.22
N SER A 868 111.47 -51.64 0.98
CA SER A 868 111.37 -53.06 1.38
C SER A 868 110.41 -53.24 2.56
N VAL A 869 110.46 -52.35 3.55
CA VAL A 869 109.48 -52.28 4.65
C VAL A 869 108.11 -51.88 4.12
N THR A 870 108.05 -51.01 3.12
CA THR A 870 106.83 -50.62 2.41
C THR A 870 106.36 -51.72 1.49
N VAL A 871 107.21 -52.56 0.89
CA VAL A 871 106.77 -53.73 0.11
C VAL A 871 106.22 -54.79 1.05
N ALA A 872 106.86 -55.06 2.19
CA ALA A 872 106.33 -55.99 3.19
C ALA A 872 105.07 -55.42 3.89
N ASN A 873 105.06 -54.12 4.21
CA ASN A 873 103.92 -53.41 4.80
C ASN A 873 102.81 -53.20 3.79
N ASN A 874 103.08 -53.00 2.51
CA ASN A 874 102.08 -52.88 1.45
C ASN A 874 101.59 -54.24 1.02
N ALA A 875 102.41 -55.27 0.98
CA ALA A 875 101.93 -56.62 0.74
C ALA A 875 101.05 -57.04 1.92
N PHE A 876 101.49 -56.82 3.16
CA PHE A 876 100.67 -56.99 4.36
C PHE A 876 99.46 -56.05 4.36
N ASN A 877 99.54 -54.81 3.88
CA ASN A 877 98.42 -53.89 3.87
C ASN A 877 97.43 -54.13 2.73
N ALA A 878 97.92 -54.65 1.62
CA ALA A 878 97.17 -55.13 0.47
C ALA A 878 96.51 -56.48 0.76
N LEU A 879 96.98 -57.18 1.79
CA LEU A 879 96.15 -58.19 2.40
C LEU A 879 94.89 -57.54 2.95
N THR A 880 93.74 -58.13 2.65
CA THR A 880 92.49 -57.82 3.32
C THR A 880 92.62 -58.06 4.83
N ALA A 881 91.77 -57.45 5.64
CA ALA A 881 91.79 -57.67 7.10
C ALA A 881 91.75 -59.16 7.47
N THR A 882 90.99 -59.95 6.70
CA THR A 882 90.89 -61.41 6.85
C THR A 882 92.19 -62.13 6.48
N GLN A 883 92.88 -61.67 5.43
CA GLN A 883 94.21 -62.17 5.05
C GLN A 883 95.29 -61.78 6.07
N LYS A 884 95.27 -60.53 6.56
CA LYS A 884 96.19 -60.01 7.59
C LYS A 884 96.13 -60.81 8.87
N ALA A 885 94.93 -61.18 9.31
CA ALA A 885 94.72 -61.97 10.54
C ALA A 885 95.39 -63.36 10.51
N LEU A 886 95.77 -63.85 9.32
CA LEU A 886 96.45 -65.12 9.10
C LEU A 886 97.98 -64.98 9.11
N VAL A 887 98.52 -63.76 9.12
CA VAL A 887 99.97 -63.50 9.07
C VAL A 887 100.57 -63.47 10.49
N ALA A 888 101.22 -64.56 10.88
CA ALA A 888 101.66 -64.79 12.26
C ALA A 888 102.88 -63.97 12.72
N ASN A 889 103.68 -63.40 11.81
CA ASN A 889 104.94 -62.70 12.14
C ASN A 889 104.83 -61.15 12.05
N GLN A 890 103.63 -60.62 12.24
CA GLN A 890 103.31 -59.20 12.13
C GLN A 890 104.15 -58.29 13.04
N ASP A 891 104.51 -58.75 14.24
CA ASP A 891 105.25 -57.93 15.21
C ASP A 891 106.59 -57.41 14.65
N LYS A 892 107.28 -58.23 13.85
CA LYS A 892 108.54 -57.84 13.18
C LYS A 892 108.34 -56.70 12.17
N LEU A 893 107.20 -56.68 11.49
CA LEU A 893 106.82 -55.60 10.58
C LEU A 893 106.46 -54.33 11.36
N ASN A 894 105.76 -54.47 12.48
CA ASN A 894 105.38 -53.35 13.34
C ASN A 894 106.61 -52.61 13.89
N ASP A 895 107.63 -53.35 14.35
CA ASP A 895 108.86 -52.75 14.85
C ASP A 895 109.65 -52.03 13.75
N ALA A 896 109.67 -52.59 12.53
CA ALA A 896 110.27 -51.95 11.37
C ALA A 896 109.54 -50.65 10.96
N ILE A 897 108.20 -50.64 11.05
CA ILE A 897 107.36 -49.46 10.81
C ILE A 897 107.61 -48.39 11.88
N ALA A 898 107.73 -48.77 13.15
CA ALA A 898 107.98 -47.83 14.25
C ALA A 898 109.32 -47.11 14.08
N ARG A 899 110.37 -47.82 13.64
CA ARG A 899 111.65 -47.19 13.29
C ARG A 899 111.54 -46.24 12.09
N LEU A 900 110.73 -46.59 11.09
CA LEU A 900 110.39 -45.68 9.99
C LEU A 900 109.56 -44.48 10.48
N ALA A 901 108.76 -44.66 11.52
CA ALA A 901 107.93 -43.62 12.12
C ALA A 901 108.74 -42.58 12.88
N GLU A 902 109.88 -42.92 13.48
CA GLU A 902 110.83 -41.92 13.98
C GLU A 902 111.43 -41.07 12.86
N LEU A 903 111.74 -41.69 11.71
CA LEU A 903 112.14 -40.96 10.50
C LEU A 903 110.97 -40.08 9.98
N LYS A 904 109.71 -40.48 10.19
CA LYS A 904 108.48 -39.69 9.95
C LYS A 904 108.12 -38.70 11.05
N ALA A 905 108.67 -38.77 12.26
CA ALA A 905 108.40 -37.80 13.31
C ALA A 905 108.96 -36.41 12.92
N GLY A 906 109.98 -36.39 12.06
CA GLY A 906 110.35 -35.22 11.28
C GLY A 906 109.18 -34.61 10.50
N LYS A 907 108.30 -35.42 9.89
CA LYS A 907 107.03 -34.99 9.25
C LYS A 907 105.96 -34.54 10.26
N ALA A 908 105.88 -35.15 11.44
CA ALA A 908 104.82 -34.85 12.42
C ALA A 908 104.79 -33.39 12.91
N ALA A 909 105.94 -32.70 12.93
CA ALA A 909 106.00 -31.26 13.20
C ALA A 909 105.13 -30.45 12.23
N ALA A 910 105.04 -30.86 10.96
CA ALA A 910 104.16 -30.25 9.96
C ALA A 910 102.66 -30.45 10.25
N ASP A 911 102.29 -31.61 10.79
CA ASP A 911 100.90 -31.95 11.03
C ASP A 911 100.31 -31.15 12.23
N ILE A 912 101.14 -30.66 13.17
CA ILE A 912 100.71 -29.77 14.28
C ILE A 912 100.18 -28.43 13.76
N VAL A 913 100.90 -27.82 12.83
CA VAL A 913 100.48 -26.58 12.17
C VAL A 913 99.22 -26.81 11.34
N THR A 914 99.13 -27.94 10.65
CA THR A 914 97.93 -28.34 9.91
C THR A 914 96.69 -28.32 10.83
N ALA A 915 96.83 -28.76 12.08
CA ALA A 915 95.73 -28.78 13.05
C ALA A 915 95.30 -27.39 13.55
N LEU A 916 96.24 -26.46 13.79
CA LEU A 916 95.92 -25.06 14.15
C LEU A 916 95.09 -24.38 13.05
N ILE A 917 95.42 -24.64 11.78
CA ILE A 917 94.69 -24.17 10.61
C ILE A 917 93.30 -24.82 10.51
N ALA A 918 93.17 -26.08 10.93
CA ALA A 918 91.89 -26.78 10.95
C ALA A 918 90.95 -26.24 12.04
N ALA A 919 91.47 -25.73 13.16
CA ALA A 919 90.69 -25.24 14.31
C ALA A 919 90.05 -23.86 14.09
N LEU A 920 90.39 -23.15 13.01
CA LEU A 920 89.78 -21.87 12.67
C LEU A 920 88.28 -22.03 12.35
N PRO A 921 87.41 -21.17 12.92
CA PRO A 921 85.98 -21.18 12.63
C PRO A 921 85.72 -20.89 11.15
N SER A 922 84.66 -21.48 10.61
CA SER A 922 84.27 -21.32 9.20
C SER A 922 82.75 -21.18 9.08
N PRO A 923 82.21 -19.99 8.70
CA PRO A 923 82.96 -18.77 8.41
C PRO A 923 83.49 -18.10 9.70
N PRO A 924 84.70 -17.50 9.68
CA PRO A 924 85.21 -16.73 10.81
C PRO A 924 84.47 -15.39 10.92
N SER A 925 84.37 -14.86 12.14
CA SER A 925 83.85 -13.52 12.46
C SER A 925 84.99 -12.54 12.80
N LEU A 926 84.75 -11.22 12.80
CA LEU A 926 85.81 -10.23 13.10
C LEU A 926 86.52 -10.45 14.44
N SER A 927 85.85 -11.03 15.44
CA SER A 927 86.47 -11.38 16.74
C SER A 927 87.42 -12.57 16.68
N ASP A 928 87.40 -13.36 15.61
CA ASP A 928 88.26 -14.53 15.40
C ASP A 928 89.62 -14.19 14.76
N GLU A 929 89.84 -12.91 14.43
CA GLU A 929 91.09 -12.40 13.84
C GLU A 929 92.36 -12.82 14.62
N PRO A 930 92.40 -12.81 15.97
CA PRO A 930 93.59 -13.25 16.71
C PRO A 930 93.91 -14.74 16.52
N SER A 931 92.88 -15.60 16.44
CA SER A 931 93.03 -17.04 16.25
C SER A 931 93.53 -17.37 14.84
N VAL A 932 93.01 -16.65 13.84
CA VAL A 932 93.48 -16.75 12.44
C VAL A 932 94.94 -16.32 12.32
N THR A 933 95.32 -15.24 13.00
CA THR A 933 96.71 -14.74 13.05
C THR A 933 97.66 -15.72 13.75
N ALA A 934 97.21 -16.39 14.82
CA ALA A 934 98.01 -17.37 15.53
C ALA A 934 98.31 -18.63 14.69
N ALA A 935 97.33 -19.12 13.92
CA ALA A 935 97.53 -20.23 12.99
C ALA A 935 98.48 -19.88 11.83
N ASP A 936 98.48 -18.63 11.37
CA ASP A 936 99.42 -18.11 10.37
C ASP A 936 100.86 -18.03 10.88
N ASN A 937 101.05 -17.50 12.09
CA ASN A 937 102.36 -17.45 12.73
C ASN A 937 102.96 -18.85 12.96
N ALA A 938 102.16 -19.82 13.45
CA ALA A 938 102.63 -21.18 13.69
C ALA A 938 103.07 -21.91 12.40
N TYR A 939 102.43 -21.63 11.27
CA TYR A 939 102.85 -22.15 9.97
C TYR A 939 104.24 -21.67 9.54
N ASN A 940 104.55 -20.43 9.86
CA ASN A 940 105.81 -19.79 9.50
C ASN A 940 107.01 -20.27 10.36
N GLU A 941 106.79 -20.96 11.48
CA GLU A 941 107.85 -21.45 12.40
C GLU A 941 108.46 -22.83 12.05
N LEU A 942 107.82 -23.61 11.17
CA LEU A 942 108.33 -24.93 10.76
C LEU A 942 109.62 -24.84 9.91
N THR A 943 110.48 -25.88 9.94
CA THR A 943 111.67 -25.92 9.05
C THR A 943 111.25 -26.16 7.59
N THR A 944 112.08 -25.80 6.61
CA THR A 944 111.72 -25.89 5.17
C THR A 944 111.29 -27.29 4.73
N ALA A 945 111.93 -28.35 5.26
CA ALA A 945 111.58 -29.74 4.96
C ALA A 945 110.27 -30.20 5.65
N GLN A 946 109.87 -29.50 6.72
CA GLN A 946 108.64 -29.76 7.48
C GLN A 946 107.48 -28.89 6.97
N GLN A 947 107.72 -27.63 6.60
CA GLN A 947 106.75 -26.74 5.94
C GLN A 947 106.21 -27.37 4.65
N ALA A 948 107.07 -27.99 3.85
CA ALA A 948 106.68 -28.71 2.63
C ALA A 948 105.71 -29.88 2.88
N LEU A 949 105.52 -30.27 4.15
CA LEU A 949 104.66 -31.36 4.58
C LEU A 949 103.33 -30.89 5.18
N VAL A 950 103.09 -29.56 5.31
CA VAL A 950 101.82 -28.93 5.73
C VAL A 950 100.95 -28.63 4.52
N THR A 951 99.73 -29.18 4.47
CA THR A 951 98.97 -29.20 3.20
C THR A 951 97.69 -28.35 3.20
N ASN A 952 97.09 -28.09 4.36
CA ASN A 952 95.80 -27.38 4.47
C ASN A 952 95.92 -25.87 4.65
N HIS A 953 97.09 -25.31 4.35
CA HIS A 953 97.38 -23.89 4.40
C HIS A 953 96.31 -23.03 3.67
N GLY A 954 95.68 -23.56 2.62
CA GLY A 954 94.58 -22.88 1.94
C GLY A 954 93.35 -22.56 2.80
N LYS A 955 93.05 -23.35 3.85
CA LYS A 955 91.93 -23.04 4.78
C LYS A 955 92.26 -21.80 5.64
N LEU A 956 93.51 -21.68 6.06
CA LEU A 956 94.03 -20.50 6.73
C LEU A 956 93.96 -19.29 5.78
N THR A 957 94.33 -19.48 4.50
CA THR A 957 94.18 -18.43 3.47
C THR A 957 92.73 -17.97 3.31
N VAL A 958 91.76 -18.89 3.20
CA VAL A 958 90.32 -18.53 3.09
C VAL A 958 89.79 -17.86 4.36
N ALA A 959 90.25 -18.26 5.54
CA ALA A 959 89.87 -17.60 6.80
C ALA A 959 90.45 -16.19 6.91
N ILE A 960 91.69 -15.98 6.44
CA ILE A 960 92.33 -14.66 6.31
C ILE A 960 91.54 -13.79 5.32
N ASP A 961 91.16 -14.33 4.16
CA ASP A 961 90.39 -13.62 3.13
C ASP A 961 88.98 -13.27 3.62
N LYS A 962 88.30 -14.15 4.37
CA LYS A 962 86.96 -13.89 4.91
C LYS A 962 86.98 -12.86 6.06
N ILE A 963 88.01 -12.85 6.89
CA ILE A 963 88.24 -11.77 7.87
C ILE A 963 88.47 -10.44 7.15
N ALA A 964 89.20 -10.43 6.03
CA ALA A 964 89.39 -9.24 5.20
C ALA A 964 88.08 -8.76 4.53
N GLU A 965 87.24 -9.69 4.05
CA GLU A 965 85.91 -9.40 3.49
C GLU A 965 84.98 -8.80 4.55
N LEU A 966 84.92 -9.37 5.76
CA LEU A 966 84.12 -8.82 6.86
C LEU A 966 84.62 -7.45 7.35
N LYS A 967 85.93 -7.19 7.26
CA LYS A 967 86.49 -5.85 7.48
C LYS A 967 86.06 -4.86 6.40
N ALA A 968 86.01 -5.31 5.14
CA ALA A 968 85.53 -4.50 4.03
C ALA A 968 84.02 -4.19 4.12
N ASP A 969 83.21 -5.17 4.52
CA ASP A 969 81.77 -4.99 4.76
C ASP A 969 81.49 -4.01 5.91
N LYS A 970 82.25 -4.12 7.00
CA LYS A 970 82.18 -3.15 8.09
C LYS A 970 82.63 -1.75 7.65
N ALA A 971 83.68 -1.64 6.83
CA ALA A 971 84.13 -0.35 6.31
C ALA A 971 83.08 0.30 5.38
N ALA A 972 82.40 -0.48 4.53
CA ALA A 972 81.32 0.01 3.68
C ALA A 972 80.12 0.53 4.48
N ALA A 973 79.74 -0.18 5.55
CA ALA A 973 78.70 0.26 6.48
C ALA A 973 79.11 1.51 7.28
N ASP A 974 80.35 1.59 7.74
CA ASP A 974 80.87 2.74 8.49
C ASP A 974 80.94 4.02 7.61
N ILE A 975 81.15 3.90 6.29
CA ILE A 975 81.08 5.03 5.34
C ILE A 975 79.67 5.62 5.28
N VAL A 976 78.65 4.76 5.17
CA VAL A 976 77.24 5.21 5.14
C VAL A 976 76.81 5.76 6.50
N ALA A 977 77.25 5.12 7.59
CA ALA A 977 77.03 5.64 8.94
C ALA A 977 77.66 7.03 9.12
N ALA A 978 78.85 7.27 8.57
CA ALA A 978 79.49 8.59 8.58
C ALA A 978 78.74 9.63 7.72
N GLN A 979 78.20 9.24 6.56
CA GLN A 979 77.35 10.11 5.73
C GLN A 979 76.07 10.51 6.46
N ILE A 980 75.43 9.58 7.17
CA ILE A 980 74.25 9.86 8.00
C ILE A 980 74.62 10.75 9.20
N ALA A 981 75.79 10.56 9.80
CA ALA A 981 76.28 11.40 10.88
C ALA A 981 76.58 12.84 10.43
N ALA A 982 77.03 13.00 9.17
CA ALA A 982 77.37 14.28 8.56
C ALA A 982 76.15 15.12 8.12
N LEU A 983 74.94 14.55 8.12
CA LEU A 983 73.73 15.33 8.00
C LEU A 983 73.64 16.33 9.16
N PRO A 984 73.18 17.58 8.93
CA PRO A 984 72.92 18.51 10.01
C PRO A 984 72.03 17.88 11.07
N GLU A 985 72.15 18.36 12.32
CA GLU A 985 71.23 17.94 13.37
C GLU A 985 69.78 18.19 12.92
N VAL A 986 68.86 17.29 13.28
CA VAL A 986 67.52 17.20 12.68
C VAL A 986 66.79 18.56 12.71
N GLU A 987 66.99 19.37 13.74
CA GLU A 987 66.36 20.70 13.89
C GLU A 987 66.94 21.78 12.96
N ALA A 988 68.20 21.62 12.54
CA ALA A 988 68.97 22.56 11.71
C ALA A 988 68.92 22.26 10.21
N ILE A 989 68.26 21.17 9.81
CA ILE A 989 68.06 20.80 8.40
C ILE A 989 67.22 21.87 7.69
N ILE A 990 67.62 22.21 6.47
CA ILE A 990 66.95 23.15 5.55
C ILE A 990 66.65 22.46 4.20
N LEU A 991 65.79 23.03 3.35
CA LEU A 991 65.44 22.45 2.04
C LEU A 991 66.66 22.18 1.14
N ALA A 992 67.71 23.01 1.23
CA ALA A 992 68.94 22.79 0.45
C ALA A 992 69.68 21.48 0.84
N ASP A 993 69.41 20.93 2.01
CA ASP A 993 69.99 19.67 2.49
C ASP A 993 69.24 18.44 1.95
N GLU A 994 68.12 18.61 1.25
CA GLU A 994 67.29 17.53 0.72
C GLU A 994 68.09 16.57 -0.17
N ALA A 995 68.96 17.11 -1.02
CA ALA A 995 69.82 16.31 -1.87
C ALA A 995 70.79 15.44 -1.05
N ALA A 996 71.30 15.95 0.07
CA ALA A 996 72.21 15.22 0.95
C ALA A 996 71.47 14.14 1.77
N VAL A 997 70.26 14.44 2.26
CA VAL A 997 69.40 13.48 2.96
C VAL A 997 68.97 12.35 2.02
N THR A 998 68.58 12.67 0.79
CA THR A 998 68.19 11.69 -0.24
C THR A 998 69.39 10.85 -0.71
N ALA A 999 70.57 11.45 -0.82
CA ALA A 999 71.81 10.75 -1.13
C ALA A 999 72.20 9.77 -0.02
N ALA A 1000 72.07 10.16 1.25
CA ALA A 1000 72.33 9.27 2.39
C ALA A 1000 71.36 8.07 2.42
N ARG A 1001 70.10 8.25 2.02
CA ARG A 1001 69.14 7.15 1.83
C ARG A 1001 69.49 6.24 0.66
N SER A 1002 69.87 6.80 -0.48
CA SER A 1002 70.32 6.00 -1.62
C SER A 1002 71.59 5.20 -1.30
N ALA A 1003 72.55 5.81 -0.59
CA ALA A 1003 73.77 5.14 -0.14
C ALA A 1003 73.48 3.98 0.81
N TYR A 1004 72.55 4.16 1.76
CA TYR A 1004 72.07 3.09 2.63
C TYR A 1004 71.36 1.97 1.87
N ASN A 1005 70.52 2.30 0.90
CA ASN A 1005 69.80 1.30 0.10
C ASN A 1005 70.71 0.51 -0.85
N ASN A 1006 71.86 1.07 -1.23
CA ASN A 1006 72.87 0.42 -2.07
C ASN A 1006 73.82 -0.52 -1.31
N LEU A 1007 73.82 -0.48 0.02
CA LEU A 1007 74.54 -1.47 0.83
C LEU A 1007 73.89 -2.86 0.68
N THR A 1008 74.71 -3.90 0.74
CA THR A 1008 74.18 -5.27 0.79
C THR A 1008 73.44 -5.52 2.11
N SER A 1009 72.53 -6.50 2.15
CA SER A 1009 71.77 -6.80 3.37
C SER A 1009 72.65 -7.12 4.58
N ALA A 1010 73.86 -7.65 4.37
CA ALA A 1010 74.84 -7.88 5.44
C ALA A 1010 75.51 -6.59 5.93
N GLN A 1011 75.77 -5.64 5.03
CA GLN A 1011 76.35 -4.32 5.37
C GLN A 1011 75.30 -3.37 5.99
N GLN A 1012 74.04 -3.43 5.55
CA GLN A 1012 72.94 -2.60 6.07
C GLN A 1012 72.68 -2.85 7.56
N VAL A 1013 72.81 -4.09 8.02
CA VAL A 1013 72.68 -4.48 9.44
C VAL A 1013 73.77 -3.85 10.31
N LEU A 1014 74.91 -3.47 9.73
CA LEU A 1014 76.05 -2.88 10.43
C LEU A 1014 75.97 -1.34 10.56
N VAL A 1015 75.00 -0.67 9.93
CA VAL A 1015 74.78 0.79 10.04
C VAL A 1015 73.90 1.09 11.26
N THR A 1016 74.48 1.70 12.29
CA THR A 1016 73.86 1.80 13.62
C THR A 1016 73.05 3.09 13.87
N ASN A 1017 73.20 4.11 13.03
CA ASN A 1017 72.61 5.45 13.21
C ASN A 1017 71.49 5.81 12.23
N LEU A 1018 70.85 4.80 11.63
CA LEU A 1018 69.75 4.94 10.67
C LEU A 1018 68.60 5.81 11.16
N GLY A 1019 68.36 5.85 12.48
CA GLY A 1019 67.31 6.68 13.09
C GLY A 1019 67.47 8.18 12.79
N LYS A 1020 68.70 8.70 12.71
CA LYS A 1020 68.96 10.11 12.38
C LYS A 1020 68.51 10.42 10.94
N LEU A 1021 68.82 9.55 9.99
CA LEU A 1021 68.41 9.69 8.59
C LEU A 1021 66.88 9.71 8.42
N VAL A 1022 66.17 8.81 9.11
CA VAL A 1022 64.70 8.75 9.08
C VAL A 1022 64.07 10.04 9.63
N GLN A 1023 64.64 10.60 10.69
CA GLN A 1023 64.16 11.87 11.27
C GLN A 1023 64.49 13.08 10.38
N SER A 1024 65.64 13.08 9.71
CA SER A 1024 66.04 14.09 8.72
C SER A 1024 65.10 14.13 7.50
N GLU A 1025 64.66 12.97 7.01
CA GLU A 1025 63.68 12.86 5.92
C GLU A 1025 62.31 13.44 6.30
N ALA A 1026 61.87 13.19 7.53
CA ALA A 1026 60.64 13.78 8.07
C ALA A 1026 60.73 15.31 8.19
N ARG A 1027 61.91 15.84 8.55
CA ARG A 1027 62.15 17.29 8.62
C ARG A 1027 62.13 17.96 7.24
N ILE A 1028 62.77 17.36 6.23
CA ILE A 1028 62.70 17.87 4.84
C ILE A 1028 61.24 17.94 4.36
N THR A 1029 60.42 16.93 4.68
CA THR A 1029 58.98 16.93 4.37
C THR A 1029 58.24 18.09 5.04
N GLN A 1030 58.68 18.48 6.25
CA GLN A 1030 58.09 19.58 7.02
C GLN A 1030 58.52 20.98 6.52
N LEU A 1031 59.68 21.10 5.88
CA LEU A 1031 60.21 22.37 5.35
C LEU A 1031 59.66 22.71 3.95
N HIS A 1032 59.06 21.73 3.27
CA HIS A 1032 58.29 21.94 2.03
C HIS A 1032 56.91 22.60 2.28
N LEU A 1033 56.59 22.98 3.52
CA LEU A 1033 55.37 23.68 3.88
C LEU A 1033 55.50 25.21 3.65
N PRO A 1034 54.50 25.88 3.05
CA PRO A 1034 54.59 27.27 2.61
C PRO A 1034 54.67 28.26 3.79
N GLN A 1035 55.61 29.21 3.72
CA GLN A 1035 55.78 30.25 4.75
C GLN A 1035 54.85 31.47 4.58
N SER A 1036 54.04 31.53 3.53
CA SER A 1036 52.99 32.55 3.38
C SER A 1036 51.78 31.96 2.67
N LEU A 1037 50.58 32.29 3.13
CA LEU A 1037 49.33 31.70 2.65
C LEU A 1037 48.46 32.78 2.02
N THR A 1038 48.22 32.65 0.72
CA THR A 1038 47.32 33.56 -0.01
C THR A 1038 45.90 33.02 0.09
N SER A 1039 44.94 33.90 0.35
CA SER A 1039 43.53 33.58 0.36
C SER A 1039 43.09 33.08 -1.02
N LYS A 1040 41.94 32.42 -1.07
CA LYS A 1040 41.13 32.25 -2.27
C LYS A 1040 40.59 33.61 -2.72
N GLU A 1041 40.01 33.61 -3.92
CA GLU A 1041 39.31 34.77 -4.45
C GLU A 1041 38.07 35.06 -3.59
N ILE A 1042 38.06 36.23 -2.95
CA ILE A 1042 36.95 36.71 -2.15
C ILE A 1042 36.17 37.71 -3.01
N ALA A 1043 35.13 37.20 -3.65
CA ALA A 1043 34.31 37.98 -4.58
C ALA A 1043 33.28 38.88 -3.89
N ASP A 1044 32.85 38.54 -2.67
CA ASP A 1044 31.91 39.32 -1.85
C ASP A 1044 32.55 39.66 -0.51
N LEU A 1045 32.74 40.96 -0.24
CA LEU A 1045 33.32 41.50 1.00
C LEU A 1045 32.25 41.91 2.02
N ASN A 1046 31.00 41.53 1.77
CA ASN A 1046 29.92 41.68 2.73
C ASN A 1046 29.80 40.41 3.58
N PHE A 1047 30.38 40.45 4.78
CA PHE A 1047 30.25 39.42 5.79
C PHE A 1047 29.24 39.78 6.89
N GLU A 1048 28.45 40.85 6.69
CA GLU A 1048 27.46 41.27 7.68
C GLU A 1048 26.26 40.32 7.66
N ASP A 1049 25.94 39.77 8.82
CA ASP A 1049 24.74 38.97 9.01
C ASP A 1049 23.50 39.84 8.77
N ILE A 1050 22.63 39.39 7.87
CA ILE A 1050 21.38 40.09 7.59
C ILE A 1050 20.32 39.45 8.47
N TYR A 1051 19.85 40.18 9.48
CA TYR A 1051 18.80 39.71 10.37
C TYR A 1051 17.41 39.82 9.74
N ALA A 1052 16.50 38.94 10.16
CA ALA A 1052 15.17 38.80 9.62
C ALA A 1052 14.34 40.07 9.82
N THR A 1053 13.77 40.59 8.73
CA THR A 1053 13.01 41.86 8.73
C THR A 1053 11.51 41.63 8.84
N GLN A 1054 10.80 42.61 9.40
CA GLN A 1054 9.34 42.64 9.44
C GLN A 1054 8.75 42.99 8.07
N ALA A 1055 7.55 42.49 7.75
CA ALA A 1055 6.82 42.97 6.57
C ALA A 1055 6.30 44.39 6.79
N ARG A 1056 6.74 45.33 5.95
CA ARG A 1056 6.45 46.76 6.06
C ARG A 1056 6.30 47.40 4.67
N GLY A 1057 5.25 48.21 4.50
CA GLY A 1057 5.02 49.04 3.32
C GLY A 1057 5.03 50.53 3.66
N GLU A 1058 5.71 51.34 2.85
CA GLU A 1058 5.72 52.80 2.97
C GLU A 1058 4.73 53.45 2.01
N SER A 1059 4.04 54.48 2.48
CA SER A 1059 3.18 55.31 1.66
C SER A 1059 4.02 56.20 0.74
N TYR A 1060 3.43 56.66 -0.36
CA TYR A 1060 3.91 57.84 -1.06
C TYR A 1060 3.95 59.05 -0.12
N THR A 1061 4.73 60.06 -0.49
CA THR A 1061 4.70 61.35 0.20
C THR A 1061 3.30 61.93 0.11
N ILE A 1062 2.70 62.13 1.26
CA ILE A 1062 1.35 62.64 1.43
C ILE A 1062 1.34 64.10 0.94
N ALA A 1063 0.77 64.30 -0.24
CA ALA A 1063 0.76 65.60 -0.90
C ALA A 1063 -0.15 66.60 -0.18
N ASP A 1064 -1.28 66.15 0.36
CA ASP A 1064 -2.18 66.93 1.19
C ASP A 1064 -2.89 66.03 2.22
N THR A 1065 -3.46 66.64 3.25
CA THR A 1065 -4.19 65.94 4.32
C THR A 1065 -5.69 66.17 4.25
N ASN A 1066 -6.18 66.72 3.13
CA ASN A 1066 -7.58 67.03 2.90
C ASN A 1066 -8.30 65.82 2.30
N PHE A 1067 -8.43 64.77 3.12
CA PHE A 1067 -9.20 63.58 2.76
C PHE A 1067 -10.72 63.82 2.81
N GLN A 1068 -11.19 64.99 3.24
CA GLN A 1068 -12.59 65.38 3.07
C GLN A 1068 -12.95 65.59 1.60
N SER A 1069 -12.01 66.17 0.83
CA SER A 1069 -12.21 66.44 -0.61
C SER A 1069 -11.81 65.25 -1.48
N HIS A 1070 -10.85 64.44 -1.00
CA HIS A 1070 -10.35 63.25 -1.70
C HIS A 1070 -10.29 62.07 -0.72
N PRO A 1071 -11.44 61.45 -0.39
CA PRO A 1071 -11.47 60.37 0.58
C PRO A 1071 -10.72 59.15 0.06
N VAL A 1072 -9.94 58.52 0.95
CA VAL A 1072 -9.19 57.31 0.66
C VAL A 1072 -9.59 56.22 1.65
N SER A 1073 -10.13 55.13 1.09
CA SER A 1073 -10.59 53.96 1.82
C SER A 1073 -9.85 52.73 1.34
N PHE A 1074 -9.20 52.02 2.26
CA PHE A 1074 -8.47 50.80 1.97
C PHE A 1074 -8.47 49.87 3.18
N THR A 1075 -8.07 48.61 2.97
CA THR A 1075 -7.90 47.61 4.02
C THR A 1075 -6.44 47.33 4.26
N VAL A 1076 -6.12 46.96 5.49
CA VAL A 1076 -4.81 46.46 5.91
C VAL A 1076 -4.99 45.09 6.52
N SER A 1077 -4.21 44.11 6.07
CA SER A 1077 -4.22 42.77 6.64
C SER A 1077 -2.82 42.20 6.79
N ASP A 1078 -2.58 41.39 7.81
CA ASP A 1078 -1.37 40.56 7.94
C ASP A 1078 -1.63 39.08 7.61
N GLY A 1079 -2.78 38.78 7.00
CA GLY A 1079 -3.27 37.42 6.74
C GLY A 1079 -4.15 36.85 7.86
N ASN A 1080 -4.05 37.37 9.10
CA ASN A 1080 -4.85 36.90 10.23
C ASN A 1080 -5.94 37.90 10.62
N VAL A 1081 -5.65 39.20 10.52
CA VAL A 1081 -6.59 40.29 10.82
C VAL A 1081 -6.78 41.15 9.58
N VAL A 1082 -7.99 41.68 9.34
CA VAL A 1082 -8.28 42.61 8.23
C VAL A 1082 -8.97 43.85 8.78
N ILE A 1083 -8.35 45.02 8.61
CA ILE A 1083 -8.79 46.28 9.20
C ILE A 1083 -9.14 47.26 8.10
N ASN A 1084 -10.35 47.81 8.14
CA ASN A 1084 -10.80 48.86 7.22
C ASN A 1084 -10.33 50.23 7.70
N VAL A 1085 -9.62 50.95 6.85
CA VAL A 1085 -9.12 52.31 7.09
C VAL A 1085 -9.84 53.25 6.14
N ASN A 1086 -10.59 54.21 6.69
CA ASN A 1086 -11.40 55.14 5.92
C ASN A 1086 -11.04 56.58 6.27
N LEU A 1087 -10.18 57.21 5.47
CA LEU A 1087 -9.81 58.61 5.62
C LEU A 1087 -10.77 59.46 4.77
N ASN A 1088 -11.65 60.22 5.41
CA ASN A 1088 -12.70 60.99 4.72
C ASN A 1088 -12.98 62.37 5.33
N TRP A 1089 -12.06 62.89 6.13
CA TRP A 1089 -12.11 64.22 6.71
C TRP A 1089 -10.76 64.92 6.54
N ASP A 1090 -10.73 66.25 6.69
CA ASP A 1090 -9.49 67.00 6.63
C ASP A 1090 -8.71 66.80 7.93
N ILE A 1091 -7.50 66.25 7.84
CA ILE A 1091 -6.67 65.94 9.01
C ILE A 1091 -5.74 67.13 9.26
N PRO A 1092 -5.95 67.92 10.33
CA PRO A 1092 -5.14 69.10 10.59
C PRO A 1092 -3.74 68.71 11.03
N LEU A 1093 -2.74 69.42 10.50
CA LEU A 1093 -1.33 69.13 10.77
C LEU A 1093 -0.91 69.39 12.22
N ASN A 1094 -1.45 70.43 12.86
CA ASN A 1094 -1.17 70.77 14.27
C ASN A 1094 0.32 70.76 14.66
N GLY A 1095 1.20 71.22 13.75
CA GLY A 1095 2.65 71.27 13.94
C GLY A 1095 3.39 69.96 13.60
N PHE A 1096 2.67 68.90 13.24
CA PHE A 1096 3.22 67.65 12.72
C PHE A 1096 3.21 67.63 11.19
N THR A 1097 3.99 66.73 10.62
CA THR A 1097 4.09 66.54 9.16
C THR A 1097 2.90 65.75 8.62
N LYS A 1098 2.67 65.81 7.30
CA LYS A 1098 1.46 65.24 6.68
C LYS A 1098 1.38 63.73 6.89
N GLY A 1099 2.49 63.05 6.70
CA GLY A 1099 2.61 61.61 6.92
C GLY A 1099 2.48 61.23 8.39
N GLN A 1100 3.00 62.04 9.32
CA GLN A 1100 2.78 61.83 10.75
C GLN A 1100 1.30 61.84 11.13
N VAL A 1101 0.55 62.84 10.69
CA VAL A 1101 -0.87 62.91 11.06
C VAL A 1101 -1.71 61.88 10.32
N VAL A 1102 -1.40 61.59 9.06
CA VAL A 1102 -2.12 60.56 8.28
C VAL A 1102 -1.80 59.16 8.80
N GLY A 1103 -0.54 58.86 9.06
CA GLY A 1103 -0.13 57.60 9.67
C GLY A 1103 -0.74 57.40 11.06
N SER A 1104 -0.82 58.46 11.87
CA SER A 1104 -1.50 58.41 13.17
C SER A 1104 -3.01 58.20 13.03
N ALA A 1105 -3.63 58.78 11.99
CA ALA A 1105 -5.03 58.53 11.69
C ALA A 1105 -5.26 57.07 11.27
N VAL A 1106 -4.42 56.53 10.39
CA VAL A 1106 -4.48 55.10 10.01
C VAL A 1106 -4.23 54.19 11.21
N GLU A 1107 -3.27 54.51 12.07
CA GLU A 1107 -3.00 53.76 13.30
C GLU A 1107 -4.16 53.83 14.29
N SER A 1108 -4.89 54.93 14.33
CA SER A 1108 -6.09 55.06 15.16
C SER A 1108 -7.17 54.06 14.74
N PHE A 1109 -7.33 53.80 13.43
CA PHE A 1109 -8.23 52.73 12.95
C PHE A 1109 -7.73 51.34 13.35
N ILE A 1110 -6.42 51.11 13.34
CA ILE A 1110 -5.83 49.83 13.78
C ILE A 1110 -6.08 49.64 15.28
N GLN A 1111 -5.76 50.64 16.11
CA GLN A 1111 -5.98 50.58 17.55
C GLN A 1111 -7.48 50.46 17.90
N GLN A 1112 -8.34 51.18 17.18
CA GLN A 1112 -9.78 51.10 17.34
C GLN A 1112 -10.29 49.69 17.02
N TYR A 1113 -9.84 49.06 15.94
CA TYR A 1113 -10.22 47.68 15.63
C TYR A 1113 -9.89 46.72 16.78
N TYR A 1114 -8.67 46.79 17.33
CA TYR A 1114 -8.27 45.92 18.45
C TYR A 1114 -9.11 46.20 19.71
N ASN A 1115 -9.40 47.48 20.00
CA ASN A 1115 -10.28 47.85 21.13
C ASN A 1115 -11.73 47.39 20.96
N ASP A 1116 -12.32 47.58 19.77
CA ASP A 1116 -13.70 47.20 19.43
C ASP A 1116 -13.90 45.68 19.44
N HIS A 1117 -12.83 44.91 19.18
CA HIS A 1117 -12.82 43.45 19.28
C HIS A 1117 -12.28 42.94 20.63
N HIS A 1118 -12.06 43.84 21.60
CA HIS A 1118 -11.56 43.55 22.96
C HIS A 1118 -10.23 42.76 23.02
N LEU A 1119 -9.35 42.98 22.04
CA LEU A 1119 -8.03 42.37 21.96
C LEU A 1119 -6.98 43.26 22.63
N ASP A 1120 -6.01 42.65 23.33
CA ASP A 1120 -4.93 43.40 23.99
C ASP A 1120 -4.07 44.13 22.95
N LEU A 1121 -4.01 45.46 23.05
CA LEU A 1121 -3.21 46.33 22.21
C LEU A 1121 -1.70 46.00 22.24
N GLY A 1122 -1.21 45.39 23.34
CA GLY A 1122 0.16 44.90 23.45
C GLY A 1122 0.45 43.65 22.60
N THR A 1123 -0.61 42.95 22.18
CA THR A 1123 -0.53 41.74 21.34
C THR A 1123 -0.88 42.01 19.87
N ARG A 1124 -1.09 43.28 19.50
CA ARG A 1124 -1.45 43.64 18.13
C ARG A 1124 -0.33 43.24 17.17
N THR A 1125 -0.74 42.69 16.03
CA THR A 1125 0.18 42.20 15.02
C THR A 1125 0.41 43.20 13.91
N LEU A 1126 -0.45 44.22 13.76
CA LEU A 1126 -0.37 45.29 12.77
C LEU A 1126 -0.19 46.65 13.45
N ALA A 1127 0.52 47.55 12.78
CA ALA A 1127 0.64 48.95 13.16
C ALA A 1127 0.84 49.85 11.95
N ALA A 1128 0.41 51.10 12.07
CA ALA A 1128 0.78 52.19 11.21
C ALA A 1128 1.55 53.26 12.00
N MET A 1129 2.55 53.85 11.36
CA MET A 1129 3.38 54.87 11.99
C MET A 1129 3.79 55.91 10.97
N GLY A 1130 3.48 57.17 11.26
CA GLY A 1130 3.83 58.28 10.39
C GLY A 1130 5.21 58.85 10.68
N PHE A 1131 5.95 59.20 9.63
CA PHE A 1131 7.29 59.77 9.72
C PHE A 1131 7.50 60.78 8.59
N GLY A 1132 7.71 62.05 8.94
CA GLY A 1132 7.74 63.11 7.94
C GLY A 1132 6.45 63.16 7.13
N ASP A 1133 6.57 63.45 5.84
CA ASP A 1133 5.42 63.48 4.94
C ASP A 1133 5.01 62.08 4.42
N THR A 1134 5.55 60.97 4.92
CA THR A 1134 5.11 59.60 4.59
C THR A 1134 4.66 58.84 5.86
N PHE A 1135 4.02 57.69 5.69
CA PHE A 1135 3.77 56.78 6.79
C PHE A 1135 3.92 55.32 6.38
N TYR A 1136 4.16 54.46 7.35
CA TYR A 1136 4.32 53.04 7.13
C TYR A 1136 3.15 52.26 7.70
N ILE A 1137 2.91 51.10 7.11
CA ILE A 1137 2.09 50.05 7.67
C ILE A 1137 2.95 48.79 7.75
N MET A 1138 2.93 48.13 8.90
CA MET A 1138 3.81 46.99 9.18
C MET A 1138 3.15 45.95 10.06
N THR A 1139 3.73 44.75 10.05
CA THR A 1139 3.50 43.73 11.09
C THR A 1139 4.70 43.61 12.01
N PHE A 1140 4.49 43.17 13.25
CA PHE A 1140 5.60 42.93 14.18
C PHE A 1140 6.31 41.58 13.97
N ALA A 1141 5.75 40.67 13.15
CA ALA A 1141 6.38 39.40 12.79
C ALA A 1141 7.52 39.59 11.78
N THR A 1142 8.65 38.89 11.98
CA THR A 1142 9.83 38.91 11.09
C THR A 1142 9.94 37.64 10.24
N GLY A 1143 10.67 37.70 9.12
CA GLY A 1143 10.88 36.55 8.23
C GLY A 1143 10.08 36.64 6.93
N THR A 1144 10.49 35.86 5.93
CA THR A 1144 9.84 35.77 4.60
C THR A 1144 8.38 35.35 4.64
N GLN A 1145 7.92 34.73 5.73
CA GLN A 1145 6.52 34.36 5.93
C GLN A 1145 5.66 35.46 6.55
N ALA A 1146 6.26 36.49 7.14
CA ALA A 1146 5.50 37.66 7.61
C ALA A 1146 5.08 38.49 6.38
N THR A 1147 3.79 38.81 6.27
CA THR A 1147 3.26 39.61 5.15
C THR A 1147 2.24 40.64 5.60
N VAL A 1148 2.21 41.80 4.96
CA VAL A 1148 1.13 42.80 5.07
C VAL A 1148 0.55 43.01 3.68
N THR A 1149 -0.77 42.85 3.55
CA THR A 1149 -1.53 42.98 2.31
C THR A 1149 -2.53 44.13 2.45
N LEU A 1150 -2.57 45.00 1.45
CA LEU A 1150 -3.51 46.11 1.35
C LEU A 1150 -4.56 45.82 0.29
N GLY A 1151 -5.82 46.13 0.57
CA GLY A 1151 -6.94 45.95 -0.38
C GLY A 1151 -7.73 47.24 -0.57
N GLY A 1152 -8.46 47.38 -1.67
CA GLY A 1152 -9.25 48.59 -1.95
C GLY A 1152 -8.41 49.76 -2.49
N GLY A 1153 -8.74 51.00 -2.13
CA GLY A 1153 -8.13 52.23 -2.66
C GLY A 1153 -6.69 52.51 -2.23
N TYR A 1154 -5.92 51.49 -1.84
CA TYR A 1154 -4.57 51.63 -1.30
C TYR A 1154 -3.62 52.33 -2.28
N SER A 1155 -3.83 52.19 -3.59
CA SER A 1155 -2.93 52.72 -4.63
C SER A 1155 -2.83 54.25 -4.63
N ALA A 1156 -3.78 54.94 -3.99
CA ALA A 1156 -3.68 56.37 -3.75
C ALA A 1156 -2.54 56.72 -2.79
N LEU A 1157 -2.20 55.81 -1.88
CA LEU A 1157 -1.23 56.04 -0.82
C LEU A 1157 -0.02 55.11 -0.89
N PHE A 1158 -0.10 53.93 -1.52
CA PHE A 1158 0.99 52.95 -1.53
C PHE A 1158 1.26 52.42 -2.94
N ALA A 1159 2.54 52.18 -3.24
CA ALA A 1159 2.96 51.68 -4.55
C ALA A 1159 2.66 50.19 -4.80
N SER A 1160 2.54 49.41 -3.74
CA SER A 1160 2.26 47.98 -3.78
C SER A 1160 1.16 47.62 -2.80
N ASN A 1161 0.49 46.51 -3.05
CA ASN A 1161 -0.57 45.98 -2.21
C ASN A 1161 -0.12 44.80 -1.35
N THR A 1162 1.13 44.37 -1.43
CA THR A 1162 1.66 43.29 -0.58
C THR A 1162 3.12 43.57 -0.26
N PHE A 1163 3.47 43.36 1.00
CA PHE A 1163 4.81 43.56 1.56
C PHE A 1163 5.17 42.33 2.39
N SER A 1164 6.37 41.78 2.21
CA SER A 1164 6.85 40.60 2.93
C SER A 1164 8.16 40.89 3.67
N GLY A 1165 8.39 40.22 4.80
CA GLY A 1165 9.67 40.25 5.51
C GLY A 1165 10.75 39.43 4.81
N MET A 1166 11.96 39.36 5.38
CA MET A 1166 13.05 38.48 4.92
C MET A 1166 13.61 37.64 6.06
N ASN A 1167 14.19 36.45 5.78
CA ASN A 1167 14.79 35.55 6.78
C ASN A 1167 16.24 35.95 7.08
N ASP A 1168 16.78 35.43 8.19
CA ASP A 1168 18.21 35.56 8.52
C ASP A 1168 19.10 34.99 7.41
N VAL A 1169 20.17 35.70 7.07
CA VAL A 1169 21.25 35.21 6.21
C VAL A 1169 22.57 35.41 6.94
N ILE A 1170 23.14 34.31 7.47
CA ILE A 1170 24.41 34.35 8.20
C ILE A 1170 25.58 34.35 7.21
N LYS A 1171 26.23 35.50 7.10
CA LYS A 1171 27.38 35.78 6.24
C LYS A 1171 28.67 35.95 7.03
N SER A 1172 28.60 36.06 8.35
CA SER A 1172 29.77 36.12 9.21
C SER A 1172 30.60 34.85 9.07
N ARG A 1173 31.92 35.00 9.04
CA ARG A 1173 32.87 33.89 8.85
C ARG A 1173 34.04 34.00 9.79
N SER A 1174 34.64 32.88 10.15
CA SER A 1174 35.86 32.86 10.96
C SER A 1174 36.86 31.80 10.56
N PHE A 1175 38.14 32.11 10.73
CA PHE A 1175 39.22 31.14 10.58
C PHE A 1175 40.30 31.41 11.62
N THR A 1176 41.07 30.39 11.98
CA THR A 1176 42.19 30.52 12.91
C THR A 1176 43.53 30.53 12.18
N VAL A 1177 44.48 31.29 12.71
CA VAL A 1177 45.86 31.37 12.24
C VAL A 1177 46.77 30.94 13.37
N SER A 1178 47.70 30.03 13.10
CA SER A 1178 48.70 29.58 14.07
C SER A 1178 50.10 29.56 13.49
N ASP A 1179 51.07 29.95 14.31
CA ASP A 1179 52.50 29.85 14.03
C ASP A 1179 53.16 28.56 14.57
N GLY A 1180 52.33 27.60 15.00
CA GLY A 1180 52.76 26.37 15.65
C GLY A 1180 52.93 26.47 17.16
N THR A 1181 52.89 27.68 17.74
CA THR A 1181 52.96 27.89 19.20
C THR A 1181 51.76 28.63 19.77
N GLN A 1182 51.21 29.62 19.05
CA GLN A 1182 50.01 30.36 19.41
C GLN A 1182 48.97 30.26 18.28
N THR A 1183 47.69 30.35 18.62
CA THR A 1183 46.58 30.28 17.66
C THR A 1183 45.59 31.40 17.92
N VAL A 1184 45.18 32.11 16.88
CA VAL A 1184 44.30 33.28 16.96
C VAL A 1184 43.14 33.09 16.01
N THR A 1185 41.92 33.39 16.45
CA THR A 1185 40.72 33.32 15.60
C THR A 1185 40.42 34.69 15.03
N ILE A 1186 40.28 34.76 13.71
CA ILE A 1186 39.94 35.95 12.93
C ILE A 1186 38.47 35.86 12.57
N TYR A 1187 37.70 36.89 12.92
CA TYR A 1187 36.26 36.99 12.67
C TYR A 1187 35.97 38.07 11.63
N GLN A 1188 35.10 37.77 10.68
CA GLN A 1188 34.64 38.68 9.63
C GLN A 1188 33.13 38.74 9.69
N ASP A 1189 32.57 39.84 10.19
CA ASP A 1189 31.15 39.95 10.58
C ASP A 1189 30.46 41.22 10.07
N ARG A 1190 31.10 41.95 9.15
CA ARG A 1190 30.66 43.25 8.65
C ARG A 1190 30.99 43.44 7.18
N ILE A 1191 30.55 44.57 6.61
CA ILE A 1191 30.82 44.92 5.22
C ILE A 1191 32.13 45.68 5.09
N TYR A 1192 33.03 45.18 4.23
CA TYR A 1192 34.27 45.86 3.88
C TYR A 1192 34.19 46.44 2.47
N ALA A 1193 34.37 47.76 2.35
CA ALA A 1193 34.24 48.46 1.07
C ALA A 1193 35.34 48.09 0.06
N THR A 1194 36.50 47.64 0.54
CA THR A 1194 37.65 47.23 -0.28
C THR A 1194 38.43 46.13 0.42
N MET A 1195 39.22 45.35 -0.33
CA MET A 1195 40.12 44.35 0.24
C MET A 1195 41.14 44.96 1.20
N ASP A 1196 41.56 46.22 0.99
CA ASP A 1196 42.45 46.91 1.94
C ASP A 1196 41.79 47.10 3.31
N ALA A 1197 40.49 47.40 3.34
CA ALA A 1197 39.74 47.54 4.59
C ALA A 1197 39.59 46.19 5.31
N LEU A 1198 39.36 45.11 4.55
CA LEU A 1198 39.34 43.74 5.10
C LEU A 1198 40.69 43.36 5.69
N VAL A 1199 41.79 43.57 4.95
CA VAL A 1199 43.15 43.26 5.41
C VAL A 1199 43.54 44.08 6.64
N LEU A 1200 43.15 45.36 6.69
CA LEU A 1200 43.41 46.20 7.84
C LEU A 1200 42.72 45.67 9.11
N ASP A 1201 41.48 45.21 8.97
CA ASP A 1201 40.73 44.62 10.08
C ASP A 1201 41.31 43.28 10.53
N ILE A 1202 41.69 42.41 9.59
CA ILE A 1202 42.41 41.16 9.88
C ILE A 1202 43.71 41.45 10.63
N ASN A 1203 44.49 42.44 10.20
CA ASN A 1203 45.71 42.84 10.90
C ASN A 1203 45.46 43.38 12.30
N GLY A 1204 44.40 44.19 12.48
CA GLY A 1204 44.03 44.68 13.82
C GLY A 1204 43.73 43.52 14.77
N GLN A 1205 43.04 42.49 14.29
CA GLN A 1205 42.77 41.28 15.08
C GLN A 1205 44.03 40.43 15.33
N LEU A 1206 45.02 40.46 14.43
CA LEU A 1206 46.31 39.79 14.61
C LEU A 1206 47.23 40.56 15.58
N GLU A 1207 47.25 41.89 15.57
CA GLU A 1207 48.14 42.71 16.41
C GLU A 1207 47.88 42.54 17.92
N ASP A 1208 46.62 42.37 18.34
CA ASP A 1208 46.22 42.21 19.75
C ASP A 1208 46.67 40.87 20.37
N SER A 1209 47.23 39.95 19.57
CA SER A 1209 47.50 38.57 19.97
C SER A 1209 48.99 38.21 20.17
N SER A 1210 49.91 39.15 19.93
CA SER A 1210 51.37 38.89 19.91
C SER A 1210 51.82 37.82 18.89
N LEU A 1211 50.96 37.44 17.94
CA LEU A 1211 51.28 36.48 16.88
C LEU A 1211 52.14 37.16 15.80
N GLY A 1212 53.27 36.56 15.45
CA GLY A 1212 54.26 37.14 14.53
C GLY A 1212 53.89 37.06 13.05
N VAL A 1213 52.65 37.34 12.68
CA VAL A 1213 52.15 37.28 11.30
C VAL A 1213 51.29 38.48 10.97
N VAL A 1214 51.43 38.96 9.74
CA VAL A 1214 50.72 40.09 9.16
C VAL A 1214 50.00 39.65 7.89
N ALA A 1215 48.79 40.17 7.71
CA ALA A 1215 48.06 40.14 6.46
C ALA A 1215 48.54 41.27 5.54
N GLU A 1216 48.65 41.01 4.25
CA GLU A 1216 48.82 42.05 3.24
C GLU A 1216 47.87 41.80 2.07
N LYS A 1217 47.42 42.89 1.45
CA LYS A 1217 46.63 42.77 0.23
C LYS A 1217 47.53 42.27 -0.90
N VAL A 1218 47.06 41.25 -1.62
CA VAL A 1218 47.73 40.78 -2.84
C VAL A 1218 47.16 41.50 -4.05
N ASP A 1219 45.83 41.52 -4.18
CA ASP A 1219 45.10 42.23 -5.23
C ASP A 1219 43.68 42.62 -4.74
N ALA A 1220 42.78 43.00 -5.66
CA ALA A 1220 41.45 43.49 -5.31
C ALA A 1220 40.54 42.42 -4.66
N SER A 1221 40.86 41.13 -4.80
CA SER A 1221 40.04 40.00 -4.33
C SER A 1221 40.82 39.00 -3.49
N HIS A 1222 42.11 39.21 -3.25
CA HIS A 1222 42.96 38.32 -2.46
C HIS A 1222 43.78 39.07 -1.42
N PHE A 1223 43.97 38.42 -0.28
CA PHE A 1223 44.97 38.81 0.71
C PHE A 1223 45.92 37.67 1.00
N ARG A 1224 47.06 37.95 1.63
CA ARG A 1224 48.04 36.95 2.03
C ARG A 1224 48.44 37.15 3.47
N LEU A 1225 48.50 36.05 4.20
CA LEU A 1225 49.08 35.98 5.53
C LEU A 1225 50.54 35.57 5.40
N LYS A 1226 51.43 36.31 6.03
CA LYS A 1226 52.86 36.00 6.08
C LYS A 1226 53.44 36.35 7.46
N PRO A 1227 54.53 35.72 7.88
CA PRO A 1227 55.23 36.12 9.08
C PRO A 1227 55.73 37.56 8.97
N SER A 1228 55.74 38.29 10.09
CA SER A 1228 56.21 39.68 10.15
C SER A 1228 57.73 39.81 10.00
N ALA A 1229 58.49 38.72 10.08
CA ALA A 1229 59.93 38.65 9.81
C ALA A 1229 60.25 37.66 8.67
N SER A 1230 61.31 37.93 7.91
CA SER A 1230 61.66 37.20 6.68
C SER A 1230 62.07 35.72 6.85
N ASN A 1231 62.32 35.26 8.08
CA ASN A 1231 62.57 33.84 8.44
C ASN A 1231 61.56 33.36 9.49
N GLY A 1232 60.31 33.81 9.42
CA GLY A 1232 59.31 33.51 10.43
C GLY A 1232 58.79 32.07 10.43
N PRO A 1233 57.97 31.71 11.44
CA PRO A 1233 57.42 30.36 11.60
C PRO A 1233 56.49 29.94 10.45
N VAL A 1234 56.41 28.63 10.19
CA VAL A 1234 55.48 28.07 9.20
C VAL A 1234 54.05 28.26 9.69
N LEU A 1235 53.24 28.94 8.88
CA LEU A 1235 51.86 29.28 9.24
C LEU A 1235 50.92 28.11 8.95
N THR A 1236 49.97 27.89 9.84
CA THR A 1236 48.89 26.92 9.67
C THR A 1236 47.54 27.60 9.87
N ILE A 1237 46.55 27.20 9.07
CA ILE A 1237 45.20 27.77 9.08
C ILE A 1237 44.19 26.71 9.50
N GLY A 1238 43.37 27.05 10.49
CA GLY A 1238 42.30 26.23 11.04
C GLY A 1238 41.00 27.03 11.16
N GLY A 1239 40.06 26.55 11.97
CA GLY A 1239 38.78 27.22 12.19
C GLY A 1239 37.66 26.74 11.28
N GLU A 1240 36.43 27.12 11.63
CA GLU A 1240 35.19 26.56 11.08
C GLU A 1240 34.99 26.91 9.59
N ASP A 1241 35.31 28.14 9.19
CA ASP A 1241 35.13 28.61 7.81
C ASP A 1241 36.44 28.69 7.00
N LYS A 1242 37.50 28.08 7.51
CA LYS A 1242 38.86 28.16 6.93
C LYS A 1242 38.91 27.89 5.43
N GLU A 1243 38.10 26.93 4.98
CA GLU A 1243 38.07 26.45 3.61
C GLU A 1243 37.43 27.46 2.66
N LEU A 1244 36.68 28.43 3.16
CA LEU A 1244 36.13 29.51 2.35
C LEU A 1244 37.20 30.55 2.02
N PHE A 1245 38.16 30.77 2.93
CA PHE A 1245 39.25 31.72 2.73
C PHE A 1245 40.50 31.09 2.14
N PHE A 1246 40.79 29.81 2.35
CA PHE A 1246 42.01 29.17 1.90
C PHE A 1246 41.70 27.81 1.27
N SER A 1247 42.50 27.37 0.29
CA SER A 1247 42.38 26.00 -0.24
C SER A 1247 43.32 25.09 0.53
N GLU A 1248 42.88 23.86 0.85
CA GLU A 1248 43.74 22.87 1.52
C GLU A 1248 45.03 22.55 0.73
N PHE A 1249 45.07 22.90 -0.57
CA PHE A 1249 46.15 22.64 -1.51
C PHE A 1249 46.91 23.90 -1.98
N GLN A 1250 47.18 24.85 -1.09
CA GLN A 1250 48.22 25.86 -1.33
C GLN A 1250 49.53 25.49 -0.63
N MET A 1251 49.86 24.19 -0.55
CA MET A 1251 51.23 23.70 -0.36
C MET A 1251 51.81 23.39 -1.74
N ASN A 1252 52.42 24.37 -2.38
CA ASN A 1252 53.37 24.13 -3.46
C ASN A 1252 54.72 24.67 -3.05
#